data_AF-F0YC97-F1
#
_entry.id   AF-F0YC97-F1
#
_cell.length_a   1.000
_cell.length_b   1.000
_cell.length_c   1.000
_cell.angle_alpha   90.00
_cell.angle_beta   90.00
_cell.angle_gamma   90.00
#
_symmetry.space_group_name_H-M   'P 1'
#
loop_
_entity.id
_entity.type
_entity.pdbx_description
1 polymer ?
#
loop_
_entity_poly.entity_id
_entity_poly.type
_entity_poly.pdbx_seq_one_letter_code
_entity_poly.pdbx_strand_id
1 'polypeptide(L)'
;MAALAETSPNVPPVNRFAHAEAQARKRASSKESQGTTPILKKIISGDESSARAKANWKKAGNGIRAMLRFKSGSTPQAAPEGAIPDRFAHGVAVAKRKSLEGQASQSKPSVLKAVAQEVFVPGRLCLFGEHSDWSGAFRRFNPAIGVGATLVLGTTQGLYARVRRTAKAELVFTATDNDGTRLGPFTCAMERRALAKLAAGGGFFSYVCGVAWVVLTNHRVGGVEIDQHTTTLPLRKGLSSSAAACVLVARAFNKCYGLKLSTRGEMEYAYQGEIATPSRCGRMDQACAFGSQPTLLTYDGDRLEVEVVDVAKPILLIIVDLGCVKDTPLMLESLQKSFPGPPADDVGRGVHEWLGPVNRALVARALKAVEAGDAELLGTLMTEAARDFDKYGAPTCPAQFDAPTLHRVLAYEPLQTLTWGGKGVGCGGEGSCQFVARSEAARDAALKIIANDLGLWCCGIDVGGSRGVRRAIIPAAGYHGALFPASHVTPSPLWPVLDVSDGLVKPALMLTIAELVDRAGMEQVYVVIQRGDVASYERALMRTPLDASNEHQLPPKAAAYAATAKRLGGHVHLVCQETQDGLGHAVLCARDFVARHSSAAGGPPTVPDEPFLLVLGDHLYTARGELSCAQQLLAAHAESPAKGAVAVAYSTPDEASHFGVVAGSVEETPLKRASSADDLAKLDTASQRKINVPAFAISQMVEKPDAAEAAGLAVPGLSDGRPDSVLTVFGMYVLPPRVFDYLDDDVRANRRQRGVFGLTSALQRCADGDGLRGIVVDGTRFDFGDATAFAHTWSKFSEGV
;
A
#
# COMPACT_ATOMS: atom_id res chain seq x y z
N MET A 1 33.79 19.23 52.90
CA MET A 1 34.70 18.08 52.85
C MET A 1 35.12 17.90 51.39
N ALA A 2 36.20 18.58 50.97
CA ALA A 2 37.57 18.02 50.83
C ALA A 2 37.64 17.02 49.65
N ALA A 3 38.06 17.45 48.44
CA ALA A 3 39.45 17.57 47.91
C ALA A 3 39.89 16.22 47.25
N LEU A 4 40.50 16.12 46.06
CA LEU A 4 41.72 16.72 45.47
C LEU A 4 41.70 16.48 43.92
N ALA A 5 41.97 17.45 43.03
CA ALA A 5 43.26 18.03 42.53
C ALA A 5 43.84 17.27 41.29
N GLU A 6 43.83 17.87 40.08
CA GLU A 6 44.88 18.69 39.41
C GLU A 6 45.59 17.89 38.30
N THR A 7 45.75 18.37 37.05
CA THR A 7 46.75 19.36 36.65
C THR A 7 46.50 19.91 35.23
N SER A 8 46.73 21.22 35.05
CA SER A 8 47.09 21.93 33.80
C SER A 8 48.61 22.26 33.89
N PRO A 9 49.37 22.82 32.90
CA PRO A 9 49.03 24.04 32.12
C PRO A 9 49.66 24.18 30.69
N ASN A 10 49.13 25.10 29.85
CA ASN A 10 49.86 26.29 29.36
C ASN A 10 49.11 27.08 28.26
N VAL A 11 49.08 28.40 28.49
CA VAL A 11 48.68 29.57 27.67
C VAL A 11 50.05 30.31 27.39
N PRO A 12 50.30 31.26 26.45
CA PRO A 12 49.49 32.47 26.27
C PRO A 12 49.64 33.22 24.88
N PRO A 13 49.43 34.56 24.73
CA PRO A 13 48.33 35.12 23.92
C PRO A 13 48.78 36.21 22.91
N VAL A 14 47.94 36.67 21.96
CA VAL A 14 48.10 38.03 21.40
C VAL A 14 46.76 38.66 20.96
N ASN A 15 46.51 39.81 21.55
CA ASN A 15 45.50 40.84 21.32
C ASN A 15 45.85 41.67 20.06
N ARG A 16 44.89 42.17 19.25
CA ARG A 16 45.02 43.47 18.52
C ARG A 16 43.79 43.91 17.68
N PHE A 17 43.31 45.10 18.04
CA PHE A 17 42.72 46.21 17.24
C PHE A 17 41.25 46.18 16.77
N ALA A 18 40.45 46.95 17.51
CA ALA A 18 39.45 47.88 16.96
C ALA A 18 40.12 49.23 16.60
N HIS A 19 39.63 49.86 15.52
CA HIS A 19 39.65 51.28 15.09
C HIS A 19 40.11 51.48 13.64
N ALA A 20 39.21 52.02 12.80
CA ALA A 20 39.47 53.22 11.99
C ALA A 20 38.18 53.66 11.26
N GLU A 21 37.55 54.70 11.79
CA GLU A 21 36.64 55.59 11.06
C GLU A 21 37.43 56.59 10.20
N ALA A 22 36.86 56.92 9.04
CA ALA A 22 36.77 58.25 8.42
C ALA A 22 37.95 58.89 7.62
N GLN A 23 37.52 59.53 6.52
CA GLN A 23 38.15 60.56 5.66
C GLN A 23 39.08 60.04 4.53
N ALA A 24 38.96 60.43 3.25
CA ALA A 24 38.54 61.70 2.63
C ALA A 24 37.81 61.42 1.27
N ARG A 25 36.68 62.06 0.95
CA ARG A 25 36.46 63.42 0.41
C ARG A 25 37.23 63.79 -0.88
N LYS A 26 36.41 64.17 -1.88
CA LYS A 26 36.64 65.02 -3.08
C LYS A 26 37.14 64.36 -4.36
N ARG A 27 36.21 64.16 -5.31
CA ARG A 27 36.13 64.96 -6.54
C ARG A 27 34.66 65.13 -6.97
N ALA A 28 34.23 66.38 -7.04
CA ALA A 28 32.95 66.84 -7.57
C ALA A 28 32.94 66.75 -9.10
N SER A 29 31.76 66.49 -9.69
CA SER A 29 31.06 67.33 -10.69
C SER A 29 30.71 66.41 -11.87
N SER A 30 29.53 66.33 -12.49
CA SER A 30 28.33 67.17 -12.57
C SER A 30 27.20 66.30 -13.16
N LYS A 31 25.95 66.51 -12.73
CA LYS A 31 24.80 66.91 -13.57
C LYS A 31 23.49 66.74 -12.81
N GLU A 32 22.82 67.87 -12.66
CA GLU A 32 21.47 68.06 -12.13
C GLU A 32 20.40 67.48 -13.07
N SER A 33 19.29 67.01 -12.50
CA SER A 33 17.95 67.65 -12.59
C SER A 33 16.91 66.67 -12.01
N GLN A 34 16.39 66.98 -10.82
CA GLN A 34 15.08 67.59 -10.53
C GLN A 34 13.93 66.57 -10.39
N GLY A 35 13.28 66.59 -9.20
CA GLY A 35 11.97 65.95 -8.99
C GLY A 35 11.70 65.43 -7.57
N THR A 36 11.62 66.30 -6.57
CA THR A 36 11.19 66.01 -5.18
C THR A 36 9.66 66.13 -5.00
N THR A 37 9.01 65.03 -4.56
CA THR A 37 8.06 64.81 -3.41
C THR A 37 6.98 65.84 -3.00
N PRO A 38 6.06 65.58 -2.03
CA PRO A 38 5.33 64.36 -1.56
C PRO A 38 3.80 64.62 -1.35
N ILE A 39 3.02 63.63 -0.86
CA ILE A 39 2.19 63.69 0.39
C ILE A 39 1.02 62.69 0.38
N LEU A 40 1.15 61.68 1.24
CA LEU A 40 0.08 61.00 1.97
C LEU A 40 -0.51 61.98 3.00
N LYS A 41 -1.76 62.45 2.80
CA LYS A 41 -2.74 62.81 3.86
C LYS A 41 -4.04 63.33 3.22
N LYS A 42 -5.18 62.84 3.74
CA LYS A 42 -6.58 63.06 3.32
C LYS A 42 -6.94 62.20 2.10
N ILE A 43 -7.95 61.32 2.11
CA ILE A 43 -9.32 61.51 2.60
C ILE A 43 -9.87 60.16 3.09
N ILE A 44 -9.98 60.01 4.42
CA ILE A 44 -11.14 59.39 5.05
C ILE A 44 -12.04 60.58 5.40
N SER A 45 -13.18 60.70 4.74
CA SER A 45 -14.33 61.46 5.22
C SER A 45 -15.56 60.96 4.45
N GLY A 46 -16.43 60.23 5.14
CA GLY A 46 -17.82 60.10 4.69
C GLY A 46 -18.47 61.48 4.72
N ASP A 47 -19.33 61.78 3.76
CA ASP A 47 -20.78 61.76 3.97
C ASP A 47 -21.52 62.04 2.65
N GLU A 48 -22.80 61.70 2.66
CA GLU A 48 -23.82 61.62 1.62
C GLU A 48 -23.96 62.82 0.65
N SER A 49 -24.26 62.53 -0.63
CA SER A 49 -25.59 62.81 -1.23
C SER A 49 -25.61 62.77 -2.78
N SER A 50 -26.71 62.15 -3.27
CA SER A 50 -27.37 62.40 -4.56
C SER A 50 -26.83 61.77 -5.87
N ALA A 51 -27.56 60.74 -6.29
CA ALA A 51 -28.23 60.67 -7.60
C ALA A 51 -27.40 60.95 -8.86
N ARG A 52 -26.65 59.95 -9.34
CA ARG A 52 -26.45 59.67 -10.78
C ARG A 52 -25.65 58.37 -10.96
N ALA A 53 -26.35 57.26 -11.20
CA ALA A 53 -25.91 56.12 -12.04
C ALA A 53 -26.83 54.89 -11.87
N LYS A 54 -28.16 55.09 -11.80
CA LYS A 54 -29.12 54.10 -12.30
C LYS A 54 -29.33 54.35 -13.79
N ALA A 55 -28.39 53.91 -14.61
CA ALA A 55 -28.54 53.79 -16.06
C ALA A 55 -27.32 53.09 -16.66
N ASN A 56 -27.21 51.77 -16.50
CA ASN A 56 -26.46 50.91 -17.45
C ASN A 56 -26.79 49.42 -17.36
N TRP A 57 -28.02 49.08 -16.92
CA TRP A 57 -28.56 47.71 -16.99
C TRP A 57 -29.90 47.75 -17.75
N LYS A 58 -29.81 47.92 -19.08
CA LYS A 58 -30.87 47.64 -20.07
C LYS A 58 -30.30 47.79 -21.49
N LYS A 59 -29.50 46.81 -21.92
CA LYS A 59 -29.12 46.64 -23.33
C LYS A 59 -28.64 45.20 -23.62
N ALA A 60 -29.59 44.27 -23.67
CA ALA A 60 -29.47 43.01 -24.42
C ALA A 60 -30.87 42.35 -24.47
N GLY A 61 -31.68 42.78 -25.43
CA GLY A 61 -33.03 42.26 -25.63
C GLY A 61 -33.74 42.99 -26.75
N ASN A 62 -33.50 42.56 -27.99
CA ASN A 62 -34.51 42.37 -29.05
C ASN A 62 -33.85 42.13 -30.42
N GLY A 63 -34.20 40.99 -31.02
CA GLY A 63 -33.79 40.63 -32.37
C GLY A 63 -34.38 39.29 -32.84
N ILE A 64 -35.71 39.15 -32.77
CA ILE A 64 -36.46 38.11 -33.52
C ILE A 64 -37.48 38.80 -34.45
N ARG A 65 -37.33 38.56 -35.76
CA ARG A 65 -38.27 38.63 -36.90
C ARG A 65 -37.40 38.52 -38.17
N ALA A 66 -37.69 37.82 -39.26
CA ALA A 66 -38.75 36.92 -39.71
C ALA A 66 -38.32 36.40 -41.11
N MET A 67 -38.91 35.28 -41.58
CA MET A 67 -38.92 34.64 -42.94
C MET A 67 -38.42 33.18 -42.83
N LEU A 68 -39.14 32.10 -43.15
CA LEU A 68 -40.35 31.87 -43.96
C LEU A 68 -41.14 30.62 -43.48
N ARG A 69 -42.48 30.79 -43.45
CA ARG A 69 -43.68 29.91 -43.66
C ARG A 69 -43.49 28.39 -43.93
N PHE A 70 -44.11 27.52 -43.10
CA PHE A 70 -45.36 26.70 -43.30
C PHE A 70 -45.27 25.61 -44.41
N LYS A 71 -45.65 24.32 -44.24
CA LYS A 71 -46.88 23.68 -43.69
C LYS A 71 -46.71 22.14 -43.60
N SER A 72 -47.50 21.52 -42.68
CA SER A 72 -48.12 20.17 -42.65
C SER A 72 -47.22 18.93 -42.75
N GLY A 73 -47.38 17.84 -41.99
CA GLY A 73 -48.44 17.34 -41.11
C GLY A 73 -48.23 15.83 -40.87
N SER A 74 -49.02 15.24 -39.97
CA SER A 74 -49.26 13.80 -39.71
C SER A 74 -48.17 12.92 -39.07
N THR A 75 -48.49 12.48 -37.85
CA THR A 75 -48.22 11.18 -37.14
C THR A 75 -48.36 9.92 -38.03
N PRO A 76 -48.07 8.65 -37.59
CA PRO A 76 -47.87 8.11 -36.23
C PRO A 76 -46.81 6.96 -36.05
N GLN A 77 -46.64 6.56 -34.77
CA GLN A 77 -46.53 5.19 -34.18
C GLN A 77 -45.51 4.11 -34.60
N ALA A 78 -44.82 3.65 -33.54
CA ALA A 78 -44.69 2.27 -33.01
C ALA A 78 -44.21 1.11 -33.93
N ALA A 79 -43.13 0.47 -33.47
CA ALA A 79 -42.62 -0.80 -33.97
C ALA A 79 -43.14 -1.99 -33.13
N PRO A 80 -43.27 -3.19 -33.73
CA PRO A 80 -43.27 -4.45 -32.99
C PRO A 80 -42.17 -5.44 -33.44
N GLU A 81 -42.10 -6.49 -32.61
CA GLU A 81 -41.20 -7.63 -32.46
C GLU A 81 -40.99 -8.57 -33.66
N GLY A 82 -39.88 -9.35 -33.62
CA GLY A 82 -39.99 -10.82 -33.64
C GLY A 82 -39.48 -11.64 -34.86
N ALA A 83 -38.40 -12.39 -34.62
CA ALA A 83 -38.09 -13.77 -35.07
C ALA A 83 -37.60 -14.10 -36.53
N ILE A 84 -36.32 -14.59 -36.61
CA ILE A 84 -35.79 -15.94 -37.05
C ILE A 84 -36.36 -16.56 -38.38
N PRO A 85 -35.60 -17.26 -39.31
CA PRO A 85 -34.45 -18.18 -39.09
C PRO A 85 -33.28 -18.25 -40.11
N ASP A 86 -32.13 -18.66 -39.56
CA ASP A 86 -31.21 -19.78 -39.89
C ASP A 86 -31.29 -20.57 -41.22
N ARG A 87 -30.13 -20.82 -41.88
CA ARG A 87 -29.65 -22.16 -42.38
C ARG A 87 -28.41 -22.15 -43.33
N PHE A 88 -27.45 -23.05 -43.00
CA PHE A 88 -26.48 -23.85 -43.81
C PHE A 88 -25.50 -23.15 -44.81
N ALA A 89 -24.29 -23.62 -45.14
CA ALA A 89 -23.26 -24.52 -44.60
C ALA A 89 -22.03 -24.53 -45.55
N HIS A 90 -20.84 -24.78 -44.97
CA HIS A 90 -19.65 -25.47 -45.53
C HIS A 90 -18.87 -24.92 -46.75
N GLY A 91 -17.53 -24.87 -46.60
CA GLY A 91 -16.58 -24.79 -47.71
C GLY A 91 -15.13 -24.55 -47.29
N VAL A 92 -14.33 -25.62 -47.20
CA VAL A 92 -12.86 -25.61 -47.07
C VAL A 92 -12.22 -25.34 -48.44
N ALA A 93 -11.21 -24.47 -48.52
CA ALA A 93 -10.29 -24.43 -49.66
C ALA A 93 -8.88 -23.93 -49.29
N VAL A 94 -7.89 -24.73 -49.66
CA VAL A 94 -6.44 -24.52 -49.59
C VAL A 94 -5.97 -23.68 -50.79
N ALA A 95 -5.06 -22.70 -50.60
CA ALA A 95 -4.38 -22.04 -51.72
C ALA A 95 -2.91 -21.66 -51.43
N LYS A 96 -2.03 -22.46 -52.05
CA LYS A 96 -0.66 -22.28 -52.60
C LYS A 96 0.16 -21.01 -52.29
N ARG A 97 1.42 -21.29 -51.91
CA ARG A 97 2.63 -20.45 -51.98
C ARG A 97 2.87 -19.87 -53.39
N LYS A 98 3.26 -18.59 -53.44
CA LYS A 98 4.17 -18.04 -54.46
C LYS A 98 5.22 -17.15 -53.79
N SER A 99 6.45 -17.38 -54.20
CA SER A 99 7.72 -16.76 -53.80
C SER A 99 7.83 -15.31 -54.27
N LEU A 100 8.28 -14.44 -53.37
CA LEU A 100 8.90 -13.14 -53.70
C LEU A 100 10.10 -12.97 -52.76
N GLU A 101 11.28 -13.35 -53.26
CA GLU A 101 12.57 -12.92 -52.72
C GLU A 101 12.87 -11.52 -53.26
N GLY A 102 13.12 -10.58 -52.37
CA GLY A 102 13.44 -9.21 -52.71
C GLY A 102 13.80 -8.38 -51.48
N GLN A 103 15.08 -8.47 -51.09
CA GLN A 103 15.83 -7.50 -50.27
C GLN A 103 15.27 -7.17 -48.88
N ALA A 104 15.48 -8.09 -47.93
CA ALA A 104 15.50 -7.76 -46.51
C ALA A 104 16.92 -7.30 -46.11
N SER A 105 17.06 -5.99 -45.93
CA SER A 105 18.15 -5.38 -45.16
C SER A 105 18.23 -6.05 -43.78
N GLN A 106 19.40 -6.64 -43.47
CA GLN A 106 19.71 -7.18 -42.15
C GLN A 106 19.76 -6.05 -41.12
N SER A 107 18.60 -5.73 -40.52
CA SER A 107 18.59 -5.12 -39.20
C SER A 107 18.78 -6.23 -38.18
N LYS A 108 19.96 -6.25 -37.55
CA LYS A 108 20.19 -7.04 -36.33
C LYS A 108 19.07 -6.71 -35.34
N PRO A 109 18.42 -7.69 -34.68
CA PRO A 109 17.51 -7.37 -33.60
C PRO A 109 18.33 -6.64 -32.53
N SER A 110 18.02 -5.37 -32.31
CA SER A 110 18.55 -4.61 -31.20
C SER A 110 18.22 -5.39 -29.94
N VAL A 111 19.26 -5.81 -29.21
CA VAL A 111 19.12 -6.42 -27.88
C VAL A 111 18.46 -5.39 -26.99
N LEU A 112 17.13 -5.45 -26.88
CA LEU A 112 16.40 -4.85 -25.77
C LEU A 112 17.06 -5.41 -24.50
N LYS A 113 17.78 -4.56 -23.76
CA LYS A 113 18.26 -4.91 -22.41
C LYS A 113 17.03 -5.39 -21.65
N ALA A 114 16.97 -6.68 -21.32
CA ALA A 114 15.87 -7.23 -20.54
C ALA A 114 15.82 -6.45 -19.22
N VAL A 115 14.76 -5.66 -19.04
CA VAL A 115 14.52 -4.91 -17.82
C VAL A 115 14.30 -5.93 -16.70
N ALA A 116 15.10 -5.84 -15.64
CA ALA A 116 14.92 -6.67 -14.46
C ALA A 116 13.58 -6.30 -13.80
N GLN A 117 12.76 -7.30 -13.49
CA GLN A 117 11.46 -7.13 -12.86
C GLN A 117 11.58 -7.45 -11.37
N GLU A 118 10.87 -6.69 -10.53
CA GLU A 118 10.79 -6.99 -9.09
C GLU A 118 9.68 -8.01 -8.81
N VAL A 119 9.95 -8.88 -7.84
CA VAL A 119 9.04 -9.92 -7.38
C VAL A 119 9.07 -9.98 -5.88
N PHE A 120 7.89 -9.96 -5.26
CA PHE A 120 7.69 -10.24 -3.85
C PHE A 120 6.91 -11.55 -3.68
N VAL A 121 7.30 -12.35 -2.70
CA VAL A 121 6.54 -13.53 -2.23
C VAL A 121 6.53 -13.55 -0.70
N PRO A 122 5.35 -13.52 -0.06
CA PRO A 122 5.27 -13.54 1.39
C PRO A 122 5.59 -14.94 1.95
N GLY A 123 5.79 -15.02 3.26
CA GLY A 123 5.63 -16.27 4.00
C GLY A 123 4.15 -16.63 4.22
N ARG A 124 3.90 -17.69 4.99
CA ARG A 124 2.53 -18.10 5.40
C ARG A 124 2.45 -18.58 6.84
N LEU A 125 1.33 -18.28 7.47
CA LEU A 125 0.91 -18.76 8.77
C LEU A 125 -0.33 -19.65 8.59
N CYS A 126 -0.38 -20.80 9.28
CA CYS A 126 -1.62 -21.58 9.37
C CYS A 126 -2.42 -21.07 10.56
N LEU A 127 -3.61 -20.50 10.32
CA LEU A 127 -4.52 -20.12 11.40
C LEU A 127 -5.16 -21.38 11.97
N PHE A 128 -5.75 -22.20 11.09
CA PHE A 128 -6.45 -23.44 11.44
C PHE A 128 -6.28 -24.52 10.36
N GLY A 129 -6.38 -25.78 10.77
CA GLY A 129 -6.45 -26.91 9.85
C GLY A 129 -5.14 -27.63 9.57
N GLU A 130 -4.16 -27.53 10.46
CA GLU A 130 -2.92 -28.26 10.29
C GLU A 130 -3.13 -29.74 9.95
N HIS A 131 -2.26 -30.29 9.10
CA HIS A 131 -2.28 -31.67 8.62
C HIS A 131 -3.45 -32.05 7.69
N SER A 132 -4.39 -31.14 7.41
CA SER A 132 -5.51 -31.41 6.50
C SER A 132 -5.11 -31.55 5.04
N ASP A 133 -3.97 -30.98 4.67
CA ASP A 133 -3.46 -30.93 3.30
C ASP A 133 -3.03 -32.30 2.79
N TRP A 134 -2.34 -33.09 3.62
CA TRP A 134 -2.00 -34.48 3.28
C TRP A 134 -3.09 -35.47 3.70
N SER A 135 -3.82 -35.23 4.80
CA SER A 135 -4.86 -36.18 5.23
C SER A 135 -6.07 -36.17 4.29
N GLY A 136 -6.51 -35.01 3.82
CA GLY A 136 -7.57 -34.87 2.82
C GLY A 136 -7.20 -35.50 1.47
N ALA A 137 -5.91 -35.55 1.13
CA ALA A 137 -5.43 -36.19 -0.09
C ALA A 137 -5.63 -37.71 -0.08
N PHE A 138 -5.58 -38.36 1.10
CA PHE A 138 -5.81 -39.81 1.22
C PHE A 138 -7.25 -40.23 0.89
N ARG A 139 -8.19 -39.27 0.84
CA ARG A 139 -9.56 -39.53 0.42
C ARG A 139 -9.68 -40.15 -0.99
N ARG A 140 -8.69 -39.91 -1.86
CA ARG A 140 -8.60 -40.58 -3.17
C ARG A 140 -8.52 -42.10 -3.08
N PHE A 141 -7.98 -42.63 -1.98
CA PHE A 141 -7.85 -44.06 -1.72
C PHE A 141 -8.95 -44.58 -0.80
N ASN A 142 -9.41 -43.76 0.14
CA ASN A 142 -10.45 -44.12 1.07
C ASN A 142 -11.50 -42.99 1.17
N PRO A 143 -12.65 -43.12 0.47
CA PRO A 143 -13.71 -42.12 0.48
C PRO A 143 -14.36 -41.86 1.85
N ALA A 144 -14.13 -42.74 2.84
CA ALA A 144 -14.61 -42.54 4.21
C ALA A 144 -13.81 -41.46 4.95
N ILE A 145 -12.60 -41.11 4.48
CA ILE A 145 -11.85 -39.97 4.98
C ILE A 145 -12.59 -38.69 4.62
N GLY A 146 -12.76 -37.81 5.61
CA GLY A 146 -13.41 -36.53 5.43
C GLY A 146 -12.67 -35.61 4.45
N VAL A 147 -13.39 -34.63 3.90
CA VAL A 147 -12.77 -33.51 3.18
C VAL A 147 -11.88 -32.74 4.15
N GLY A 148 -10.64 -32.43 3.77
CA GLY A 148 -9.73 -31.61 4.56
C GLY A 148 -9.99 -30.12 4.34
N ALA A 149 -9.72 -29.29 5.35
CA ALA A 149 -9.80 -27.83 5.20
C ALA A 149 -8.70 -27.15 6.01
N THR A 150 -8.09 -26.10 5.46
CA THR A 150 -7.16 -25.20 6.15
C THR A 150 -7.52 -23.74 5.90
N LEU A 151 -7.40 -22.92 6.92
CA LEU A 151 -7.42 -21.47 6.80
C LEU A 151 -6.00 -20.94 7.06
N VAL A 152 -5.40 -20.35 6.04
CA VAL A 152 -4.02 -19.82 6.09
C VAL A 152 -4.01 -18.31 5.89
N LEU A 153 -2.97 -17.65 6.35
CA LEU A 153 -2.72 -16.23 6.20
C LEU A 153 -1.33 -16.02 5.61
N GLY A 154 -1.20 -15.25 4.52
CA GLY A 154 0.13 -14.82 4.09
C GLY A 154 0.67 -13.71 4.96
N THR A 155 1.97 -13.73 5.22
CA THR A 155 2.63 -12.69 6.03
C THR A 155 2.89 -11.44 5.19
N THR A 156 3.13 -10.29 5.83
CA THR A 156 3.63 -9.10 5.11
C THR A 156 5.14 -9.17 4.87
N GLN A 157 5.84 -10.02 5.64
CA GLN A 157 7.24 -10.35 5.43
C GLN A 157 7.41 -11.42 4.36
N GLY A 158 8.53 -11.41 3.63
CA GLY A 158 8.73 -12.33 2.52
C GLY A 158 10.10 -12.26 1.88
N LEU A 159 10.15 -12.72 0.63
CA LEU A 159 11.31 -12.73 -0.24
C LEU A 159 11.11 -11.68 -1.34
N TYR A 160 12.07 -10.76 -1.46
CA TYR A 160 12.16 -9.80 -2.56
C TYR A 160 13.25 -10.24 -3.53
N ALA A 161 12.93 -10.23 -4.82
CA ALA A 161 13.87 -10.63 -5.84
C ALA A 161 13.75 -9.85 -7.14
N ARG A 162 14.92 -9.59 -7.72
CA ARG A 162 15.06 -9.11 -9.10
C ARG A 162 15.18 -10.28 -10.03
N VAL A 163 14.32 -10.31 -11.04
CA VAL A 163 14.26 -11.42 -11.99
C VAL A 163 14.43 -10.91 -13.42
N ARG A 164 15.22 -11.63 -14.22
CA ARG A 164 15.40 -11.32 -15.64
C ARG A 164 15.65 -12.57 -16.46
N ARG A 165 15.30 -12.50 -17.75
CA ARG A 165 15.75 -13.52 -18.71
C ARG A 165 17.25 -13.39 -18.94
N THR A 166 17.91 -14.53 -19.11
CA THR A 166 19.32 -14.60 -19.52
C THR A 166 19.43 -15.09 -20.96
N ALA A 167 20.47 -14.65 -21.67
CA ALA A 167 20.76 -15.12 -23.02
C ALA A 167 21.27 -16.57 -23.03
N LYS A 168 21.96 -16.98 -21.95
CA LYS A 168 22.37 -18.37 -21.73
C LYS A 168 21.19 -19.19 -21.21
N ALA A 169 21.11 -20.46 -21.60
CA ALA A 169 20.13 -21.41 -21.10
C ALA A 169 20.53 -21.95 -19.70
N GLU A 170 20.66 -21.04 -18.74
CA GLU A 170 21.09 -21.33 -17.37
C GLU A 170 20.08 -20.74 -16.38
N LEU A 171 19.86 -21.44 -15.27
CA LEU A 171 19.18 -20.92 -14.08
C LEU A 171 20.24 -20.38 -13.14
N VAL A 172 20.17 -19.09 -12.82
CA VAL A 172 21.05 -18.44 -11.86
C VAL A 172 20.20 -18.00 -10.67
N PHE A 173 20.55 -18.44 -9.45
CA PHE A 173 19.84 -18.06 -8.23
C PHE A 173 20.83 -17.55 -7.18
N THR A 174 20.58 -16.36 -6.65
CA THR A 174 21.28 -15.84 -5.47
C THR A 174 20.26 -15.58 -4.37
N ALA A 175 20.51 -16.09 -3.16
CA ALA A 175 19.68 -15.86 -1.99
C ALA A 175 20.38 -14.90 -1.01
N THR A 176 19.62 -14.14 -0.25
CA THR A 176 20.10 -13.24 0.80
C THR A 176 19.31 -13.52 2.07
N ASP A 177 19.99 -13.87 3.16
CA ASP A 177 19.37 -14.16 4.47
C ASP A 177 19.03 -12.84 5.22
N ASN A 178 18.33 -12.94 6.35
CA ASN A 178 17.87 -11.81 7.18
C ASN A 178 19.01 -10.94 7.74
N ASP A 179 20.22 -11.50 7.88
CA ASP A 179 21.42 -10.79 8.32
C ASP A 179 22.20 -10.15 7.16
N GLY A 180 21.68 -10.28 5.93
CA GLY A 180 22.32 -9.79 4.70
C GLY A 180 23.34 -10.77 4.11
N THR A 181 23.56 -11.95 4.71
CA THR A 181 24.46 -12.97 4.18
C THR A 181 23.95 -13.49 2.84
N ARG A 182 24.78 -13.45 1.80
CA ARG A 182 24.41 -13.90 0.46
C ARG A 182 24.89 -15.33 0.19
N LEU A 183 23.99 -16.18 -0.27
CA LEU A 183 24.24 -17.55 -0.71
C LEU A 183 24.09 -17.63 -2.23
N GLY A 184 25.20 -17.91 -2.93
CA GLY A 184 25.25 -18.00 -4.39
C GLY A 184 26.30 -17.06 -5.00
N PRO A 185 26.25 -16.84 -6.34
CA PRO A 185 25.23 -17.36 -7.25
C PRO A 185 25.35 -18.87 -7.44
N PHE A 186 24.22 -19.56 -7.32
CA PHE A 186 24.07 -20.94 -7.79
C PHE A 186 23.70 -20.91 -9.27
N THR A 187 24.39 -21.71 -10.08
CA THR A 187 24.14 -21.80 -11.53
C THR A 187 23.96 -23.24 -11.94
N CYS A 188 22.91 -23.53 -12.71
CA CYS A 188 22.74 -24.83 -13.36
C CYS A 188 22.17 -24.69 -14.77
N ALA A 189 22.43 -25.67 -15.64
CA ALA A 189 21.88 -25.70 -16.98
C ALA A 189 20.35 -25.85 -16.93
N MET A 190 19.63 -25.13 -17.81
CA MET A 190 18.19 -25.31 -18.05
C MET A 190 17.94 -26.56 -18.90
N GLU A 191 18.34 -27.73 -18.38
CA GLU A 191 18.17 -29.04 -18.98
C GLU A 191 17.38 -29.95 -18.05
N ARG A 192 16.37 -30.65 -18.59
CA ARG A 192 15.44 -31.46 -17.78
C ARG A 192 16.14 -32.49 -16.91
N ARG A 193 17.14 -33.21 -17.43
CA ARG A 193 17.86 -34.25 -16.66
C ARG A 193 18.72 -33.64 -15.55
N ALA A 194 19.39 -32.53 -15.83
CA ALA A 194 20.21 -31.84 -14.85
C ALA A 194 19.37 -31.30 -13.67
N LEU A 195 18.27 -30.60 -13.98
CA LEU A 195 17.37 -30.05 -12.98
C LEU A 195 16.71 -31.14 -12.12
N ALA A 196 16.24 -32.23 -12.73
CA ALA A 196 15.63 -33.36 -12.00
C ALA A 196 16.61 -34.00 -11.01
N LYS A 197 17.87 -34.20 -11.43
CA LYS A 197 18.92 -34.76 -10.56
C LYS A 197 19.21 -33.84 -9.36
N LEU A 198 19.28 -32.53 -9.59
CA LEU A 198 19.54 -31.54 -8.54
C LEU A 198 18.34 -31.40 -7.58
N ALA A 199 17.11 -31.48 -8.10
CA ALA A 199 15.89 -31.48 -7.29
C ALA A 199 15.86 -32.67 -6.31
N ALA A 200 16.27 -33.85 -6.75
CA ALA A 200 16.34 -35.04 -5.91
C ALA A 200 17.48 -35.03 -4.86
N GLY A 201 18.47 -34.14 -4.99
CA GLY A 201 19.68 -34.11 -4.15
C GLY A 201 19.49 -33.59 -2.72
N GLY A 202 18.41 -32.85 -2.45
CA GLY A 202 18.15 -32.19 -1.18
C GLY A 202 18.93 -30.89 -0.95
N GLY A 203 18.47 -30.08 0.01
CA GLY A 203 19.03 -28.76 0.32
C GLY A 203 18.24 -27.61 -0.32
N PHE A 204 18.67 -26.37 -0.06
CA PHE A 204 17.93 -25.16 -0.46
C PHE A 204 17.73 -25.05 -1.98
N PHE A 205 18.80 -25.26 -2.77
CA PHE A 205 18.73 -25.13 -4.23
C PHE A 205 17.96 -26.27 -4.91
N SER A 206 17.67 -27.38 -4.21
CA SER A 206 16.81 -28.44 -4.75
C SER A 206 15.39 -27.97 -4.99
N TYR A 207 14.83 -27.14 -4.11
CA TYR A 207 13.52 -26.52 -4.29
C TYR A 207 13.48 -25.66 -5.57
N VAL A 208 14.51 -24.84 -5.75
CA VAL A 208 14.68 -23.96 -6.91
C VAL A 208 14.74 -24.79 -8.20
N CYS A 209 15.54 -25.85 -8.21
CA CYS A 209 15.68 -26.76 -9.36
C CYS A 209 14.40 -27.55 -9.63
N GLY A 210 13.68 -27.97 -8.59
CA GLY A 210 12.41 -28.70 -8.71
C GLY A 210 11.35 -27.89 -9.45
N VAL A 211 11.15 -26.63 -9.06
CA VAL A 211 10.18 -25.75 -9.73
C VAL A 211 10.63 -25.43 -11.16
N ALA A 212 11.91 -25.14 -11.38
CA ALA A 212 12.43 -24.91 -12.73
C ALA A 212 12.26 -26.14 -13.63
N TRP A 213 12.42 -27.35 -13.09
CA TRP A 213 12.15 -28.61 -13.80
C TRP A 213 10.68 -28.74 -14.21
N VAL A 214 9.73 -28.42 -13.32
CA VAL A 214 8.29 -28.41 -13.62
C VAL A 214 7.98 -27.41 -14.73
N VAL A 215 8.49 -26.19 -14.62
CA VAL A 215 8.28 -25.14 -15.64
C VAL A 215 8.83 -25.59 -17.00
N LEU A 216 10.06 -26.10 -17.05
CA LEU A 216 10.72 -26.56 -18.29
C LEU A 216 10.05 -27.80 -18.90
N THR A 217 9.35 -28.59 -18.07
CA THR A 217 8.58 -29.74 -18.54
C THR A 217 7.31 -29.30 -19.25
N ASN A 218 6.64 -28.26 -18.74
CA ASN A 218 5.34 -27.80 -19.24
C ASN A 218 5.44 -26.64 -20.25
N HIS A 219 6.55 -25.90 -20.27
CA HIS A 219 6.71 -24.72 -21.12
C HIS A 219 8.06 -24.69 -21.85
N ARG A 220 8.08 -23.99 -22.99
CA ARG A 220 9.31 -23.68 -23.73
C ARG A 220 9.93 -22.40 -23.18
N VAL A 221 10.79 -22.56 -22.17
CA VAL A 221 11.52 -21.45 -21.52
C VAL A 221 13.03 -21.61 -21.69
N GLY A 222 13.75 -20.50 -21.54
CA GLY A 222 15.22 -20.45 -21.54
C GLY A 222 15.77 -20.16 -20.15
N GLY A 223 16.93 -19.48 -20.08
CA GLY A 223 17.53 -19.14 -18.80
C GLY A 223 16.89 -17.96 -18.08
N VAL A 224 16.94 -18.01 -16.75
CA VAL A 224 16.44 -16.99 -15.85
C VAL A 224 17.46 -16.74 -14.75
N GLU A 225 17.64 -15.48 -14.40
CA GLU A 225 18.41 -15.05 -13.24
C GLU A 225 17.43 -14.52 -12.19
N ILE A 226 17.54 -15.04 -10.98
CA ILE A 226 16.75 -14.67 -9.81
C ILE A 226 17.73 -14.22 -8.74
N ASP A 227 17.79 -12.92 -8.50
CA ASP A 227 18.55 -12.31 -7.40
C ASP A 227 17.58 -11.98 -6.27
N GLN A 228 17.37 -12.93 -5.36
CA GLN A 228 16.65 -12.70 -4.12
C GLN A 228 17.55 -11.88 -3.19
N HIS A 229 17.35 -10.57 -3.22
CA HIS A 229 18.26 -9.58 -2.64
C HIS A 229 17.88 -9.18 -1.20
N THR A 230 16.63 -9.41 -0.80
CA THR A 230 16.16 -9.09 0.57
C THR A 230 15.24 -10.19 1.08
N THR A 231 15.48 -10.65 2.31
CA THR A 231 14.55 -11.48 3.09
C THR A 231 14.12 -10.67 4.30
N THR A 232 12.80 -10.47 4.46
CA THR A 232 12.22 -9.93 5.70
C THR A 232 11.53 -11.03 6.52
N LEU A 233 11.41 -12.23 5.94
CA LEU A 233 10.79 -13.40 6.55
C LEU A 233 11.71 -14.05 7.59
N PRO A 234 11.28 -14.17 8.85
CA PRO A 234 12.01 -14.95 9.86
C PRO A 234 12.20 -16.41 9.43
N LEU A 235 13.41 -16.76 9.01
CA LEU A 235 13.69 -18.10 8.49
C LEU A 235 13.62 -19.15 9.61
N ARG A 236 13.09 -20.33 9.28
CA ARG A 236 12.98 -21.49 10.18
C ARG A 236 12.08 -21.28 11.41
N LYS A 237 11.14 -20.33 11.36
CA LYS A 237 10.19 -20.00 12.44
C LYS A 237 8.74 -20.44 12.15
N GLY A 238 8.56 -21.50 11.36
CA GLY A 238 7.22 -21.98 10.98
C GLY A 238 6.49 -21.18 9.89
N LEU A 239 7.15 -20.22 9.25
CA LEU A 239 6.56 -19.30 8.26
C LEU A 239 6.76 -19.71 6.77
N SER A 240 7.17 -20.95 6.52
CA SER A 240 7.27 -21.57 5.17
C SER A 240 8.21 -20.92 4.17
N SER A 241 9.45 -20.70 4.59
CA SER A 241 10.49 -20.14 3.72
C SER A 241 10.80 -20.97 2.46
N SER A 242 10.65 -22.31 2.50
CA SER A 242 10.86 -23.17 1.32
C SER A 242 9.76 -22.98 0.27
N ALA A 243 8.50 -22.93 0.70
CA ALA A 243 7.37 -22.70 -0.19
C ALA A 243 7.40 -21.30 -0.81
N ALA A 244 7.77 -20.27 -0.04
CA ALA A 244 7.98 -18.93 -0.56
C ALA A 244 9.06 -18.90 -1.66
N ALA A 245 10.16 -19.65 -1.48
CA ALA A 245 11.19 -19.79 -2.51
C ALA A 245 10.67 -20.53 -3.76
N CYS A 246 9.87 -21.59 -3.59
CA CYS A 246 9.26 -22.32 -4.71
C CYS A 246 8.32 -21.41 -5.52
N VAL A 247 7.43 -20.68 -4.84
CA VAL A 247 6.51 -19.71 -5.46
C VAL A 247 7.29 -18.58 -6.14
N LEU A 248 8.38 -18.11 -5.54
CA LEU A 248 9.25 -17.09 -6.14
C LEU A 248 9.80 -17.56 -7.49
N VAL A 249 10.28 -18.80 -7.60
CA VAL A 249 10.78 -19.35 -8.86
C VAL A 249 9.66 -19.47 -9.89
N ALA A 250 8.49 -20.00 -9.52
CA ALA A 250 7.34 -20.10 -10.42
C ALA A 250 6.91 -18.72 -10.95
N ARG A 251 6.80 -17.73 -10.05
CA ARG A 251 6.46 -16.34 -10.37
C ARG A 251 7.51 -15.64 -11.21
N ALA A 252 8.80 -15.91 -10.96
CA ALA A 252 9.91 -15.40 -11.77
C ALA A 252 9.80 -15.87 -13.22
N PHE A 253 9.56 -17.17 -13.44
CA PHE A 253 9.32 -17.71 -14.78
C PHE A 253 8.04 -17.14 -15.41
N ASN A 254 6.95 -17.03 -14.64
CA ASN A 254 5.69 -16.49 -15.12
C ASN A 254 5.86 -15.06 -15.66
N LYS A 255 6.49 -14.17 -14.87
CA LYS A 255 6.79 -12.78 -15.23
C LYS A 255 7.82 -12.66 -16.35
N CYS A 256 8.93 -13.39 -16.27
CA CYS A 256 9.97 -13.32 -17.28
C CYS A 256 9.42 -13.80 -18.63
N TYR A 257 8.74 -14.95 -18.67
CA TYR A 257 8.32 -15.60 -19.91
C TYR A 257 6.91 -15.23 -20.40
N GLY A 258 6.13 -14.51 -19.58
CA GLY A 258 4.74 -14.19 -19.91
C GLY A 258 3.88 -15.46 -20.04
N LEU A 259 4.06 -16.41 -19.12
CA LEU A 259 3.44 -17.74 -19.21
C LEU A 259 1.91 -17.71 -19.04
N LYS A 260 1.36 -16.59 -18.53
CA LYS A 260 -0.07 -16.40 -18.22
C LYS A 260 -0.59 -17.42 -17.21
N LEU A 261 0.26 -17.87 -16.28
CA LEU A 261 -0.19 -18.67 -15.14
C LEU A 261 -1.02 -17.76 -14.22
N SER A 262 -2.16 -18.27 -13.76
CA SER A 262 -2.90 -17.68 -12.65
C SER A 262 -2.12 -17.88 -11.35
N THR A 263 -2.47 -17.16 -10.28
CA THR A 263 -1.89 -17.36 -8.94
C THR A 263 -1.99 -18.81 -8.47
N ARG A 264 -3.12 -19.46 -8.76
CA ARG A 264 -3.31 -20.90 -8.52
C ARG A 264 -2.34 -21.76 -9.34
N GLY A 265 -2.05 -21.37 -10.59
CA GLY A 265 -1.04 -22.02 -11.42
C GLY A 265 0.37 -21.87 -10.86
N GLU A 266 0.72 -20.70 -10.32
CA GLU A 266 1.99 -20.49 -9.62
C GLU A 266 2.10 -21.39 -8.37
N MET A 267 1.05 -21.43 -7.55
CA MET A 267 0.94 -22.32 -6.39
C MET A 267 1.13 -23.80 -6.79
N GLU A 268 0.45 -24.25 -7.84
CA GLU A 268 0.53 -25.64 -8.29
C GLU A 268 1.95 -25.99 -8.76
N TYR A 269 2.60 -25.12 -9.53
CA TYR A 269 3.96 -25.37 -9.99
C TYR A 269 4.98 -25.35 -8.86
N ALA A 270 4.80 -24.46 -7.89
CA ALA A 270 5.58 -24.44 -6.67
C ALA A 270 5.45 -25.76 -5.92
N TYR A 271 4.22 -26.26 -5.74
CA TYR A 271 3.95 -27.52 -5.04
C TYR A 271 4.55 -28.72 -5.78
N GLN A 272 4.31 -28.83 -7.09
CA GLN A 272 4.87 -29.91 -7.91
C GLN A 272 6.41 -29.91 -7.89
N GLY A 273 7.02 -28.73 -7.87
CA GLY A 273 8.47 -28.59 -7.75
C GLY A 273 8.98 -28.99 -6.38
N GLU A 274 8.23 -28.70 -5.31
CA GLU A 274 8.60 -29.06 -3.95
C GLU A 274 8.53 -30.57 -3.71
N ILE A 275 7.48 -31.26 -4.20
CA ILE A 275 7.38 -32.73 -4.08
C ILE A 275 8.32 -33.50 -5.01
N ALA A 276 8.98 -32.81 -5.95
CA ALA A 276 10.09 -33.37 -6.72
C ALA A 276 11.40 -33.43 -5.91
N THR A 277 11.42 -32.84 -4.72
CA THR A 277 12.53 -32.92 -3.75
C THR A 277 12.24 -33.97 -2.67
N PRO A 278 13.20 -34.28 -1.77
CA PRO A 278 12.94 -35.14 -0.61
C PRO A 278 11.92 -34.59 0.41
N SER A 279 11.39 -33.38 0.22
CA SER A 279 10.38 -32.76 1.08
C SER A 279 9.09 -33.59 1.13
N ARG A 280 8.50 -33.70 2.32
CA ARG A 280 7.19 -34.34 2.55
C ARG A 280 6.09 -33.33 2.87
N CYS A 281 6.30 -32.06 2.53
CA CYS A 281 5.31 -31.00 2.78
C CYS A 281 4.09 -31.18 1.85
N GLY A 282 2.91 -30.87 2.37
CA GLY A 282 1.69 -30.85 1.57
C GLY A 282 1.46 -29.51 0.87
N ARG A 283 0.28 -29.37 0.27
CA ARG A 283 -0.08 -28.23 -0.60
C ARG A 283 -0.37 -26.93 0.14
N MET A 284 -0.50 -26.97 1.47
CA MET A 284 -0.89 -25.80 2.26
C MET A 284 0.11 -24.65 2.14
N ASP A 285 1.40 -24.95 2.08
CA ASP A 285 2.45 -23.95 2.25
C ASP A 285 2.59 -23.03 1.04
N GLN A 286 2.24 -23.53 -0.15
CA GLN A 286 2.32 -22.75 -1.39
C GLN A 286 1.18 -21.73 -1.52
N ALA A 287 0.22 -21.72 -0.59
CA ALA A 287 -0.81 -20.69 -0.54
C ALA A 287 -0.26 -19.28 -0.27
N CYS A 288 1.00 -19.14 0.15
CA CYS A 288 1.72 -17.85 0.11
C CYS A 288 1.72 -17.18 -1.28
N ALA A 289 1.43 -17.93 -2.37
CA ALA A 289 1.19 -17.36 -3.69
C ALA A 289 0.06 -16.31 -3.69
N PHE A 290 -0.94 -16.42 -2.82
CA PHE A 290 -2.11 -15.53 -2.77
C PHE A 290 -1.88 -14.21 -2.02
N GLY A 291 -0.63 -13.90 -1.64
CA GLY A 291 -0.32 -12.65 -0.96
C GLY A 291 -0.67 -12.71 0.53
N SER A 292 -0.95 -11.56 1.15
CA SER A 292 -1.21 -11.46 2.59
C SER A 292 -2.67 -11.67 2.99
N GLN A 293 -3.53 -12.05 2.06
CA GLN A 293 -4.94 -12.28 2.34
C GLN A 293 -5.15 -13.66 2.99
N PRO A 294 -6.10 -13.79 3.93
CA PRO A 294 -6.48 -15.11 4.40
C PRO A 294 -7.05 -15.93 3.25
N THR A 295 -6.70 -17.20 3.20
CA THR A 295 -7.06 -18.11 2.12
C THR A 295 -7.57 -19.41 2.72
N LEU A 296 -8.78 -19.81 2.35
CA LEU A 296 -9.34 -21.11 2.64
C LEU A 296 -8.90 -22.09 1.55
N LEU A 297 -8.35 -23.23 1.98
CA LEU A 297 -8.02 -24.35 1.10
C LEU A 297 -8.88 -25.55 1.50
N THR A 298 -9.55 -26.15 0.52
CA THR A 298 -10.37 -27.34 0.73
C THR A 298 -9.81 -28.50 -0.10
N TYR A 299 -9.55 -29.63 0.56
CA TYR A 299 -8.90 -30.81 0.02
C TYR A 299 -9.88 -31.98 -0.11
N ASP A 300 -10.26 -32.31 -1.34
CA ASP A 300 -11.12 -33.47 -1.65
C ASP A 300 -10.35 -34.44 -2.57
N GLY A 301 -9.50 -35.26 -1.96
CA GLY A 301 -8.56 -36.12 -2.68
C GLY A 301 -7.55 -35.28 -3.47
N ASP A 302 -7.49 -35.47 -4.79
CA ASP A 302 -6.59 -34.69 -5.66
C ASP A 302 -7.16 -33.30 -6.00
N ARG A 303 -8.46 -33.05 -5.75
CA ARG A 303 -9.13 -31.77 -6.01
C ARG A 303 -8.81 -30.80 -4.87
N LEU A 304 -8.24 -29.66 -5.25
CA LEU A 304 -8.01 -28.52 -4.38
C LEU A 304 -8.96 -27.39 -4.77
N GLU A 305 -9.70 -26.86 -3.81
CA GLU A 305 -10.43 -25.59 -3.94
C GLU A 305 -9.72 -24.53 -3.12
N VAL A 306 -9.69 -23.32 -3.67
CA VAL A 306 -9.01 -22.17 -3.07
C VAL A 306 -9.96 -20.99 -3.11
N GLU A 307 -10.19 -20.41 -1.94
CA GLU A 307 -11.04 -19.24 -1.76
C GLU A 307 -10.25 -18.20 -0.96
N VAL A 308 -10.13 -16.99 -1.52
CA VAL A 308 -9.51 -15.86 -0.85
C VAL A 308 -10.58 -15.15 -0.04
N VAL A 309 -10.29 -14.85 1.22
CA VAL A 309 -11.26 -14.39 2.21
C VAL A 309 -11.06 -12.91 2.47
N ASP A 310 -12.13 -12.14 2.31
CA ASP A 310 -12.17 -10.73 2.73
C ASP A 310 -12.33 -10.61 4.23
N VAL A 311 -11.69 -9.61 4.83
CA VAL A 311 -11.68 -9.41 6.28
C VAL A 311 -12.29 -8.06 6.60
N ALA A 312 -13.41 -8.05 7.34
CA ALA A 312 -14.11 -6.80 7.65
C ALA A 312 -13.33 -5.91 8.64
N LYS A 313 -12.57 -6.48 9.57
CA LYS A 313 -11.74 -5.74 10.54
C LYS A 313 -10.40 -6.45 10.77
N PRO A 314 -9.28 -5.72 10.89
CA PRO A 314 -7.99 -6.33 11.17
C PRO A 314 -8.02 -7.17 12.46
N ILE A 315 -7.37 -8.33 12.43
CA ILE A 315 -7.14 -9.15 13.62
C ILE A 315 -5.64 -9.18 13.91
N LEU A 316 -5.28 -8.83 15.14
CA LEU A 316 -3.90 -8.64 15.57
C LEU A 316 -3.36 -9.96 16.11
N LEU A 317 -2.39 -10.55 15.44
CA LEU A 317 -1.72 -11.77 15.87
C LEU A 317 -0.33 -11.48 16.43
N ILE A 318 0.13 -12.38 17.29
CA ILE A 318 1.50 -12.47 17.76
C ILE A 318 2.01 -13.85 17.41
N ILE A 319 3.20 -13.95 16.84
CA ILE A 319 3.92 -15.20 16.67
C ILE A 319 5.08 -15.24 17.66
N VAL A 320 5.28 -16.40 18.28
CA VAL A 320 6.39 -16.65 19.20
C VAL A 320 7.14 -17.89 18.73
N ASP A 321 8.45 -17.77 18.66
CA ASP A 321 9.33 -18.92 18.49
C ASP A 321 9.80 -19.42 19.85
N LEU A 322 9.52 -20.69 20.13
CA LEU A 322 9.86 -21.35 21.39
C LEU A 322 11.34 -21.77 21.42
N GLY A 323 12.07 -21.68 20.31
CA GLY A 323 13.52 -21.97 20.25
C GLY A 323 13.88 -23.45 20.44
N CYS A 324 12.88 -24.34 20.35
CA CYS A 324 13.02 -25.76 20.62
C CYS A 324 13.15 -26.57 19.33
N VAL A 325 13.93 -27.64 19.36
CA VAL A 325 14.14 -28.55 18.23
C VAL A 325 13.09 -29.66 18.26
N LYS A 326 12.56 -30.02 17.07
CA LYS A 326 11.61 -31.14 16.91
C LYS A 326 12.01 -32.09 15.78
N ASP A 327 11.62 -33.35 15.92
CA ASP A 327 11.74 -34.36 14.86
C ASP A 327 10.47 -34.40 14.00
N THR A 328 10.38 -33.45 13.08
CA THR A 328 9.20 -33.32 12.19
C THR A 328 8.93 -34.59 11.37
N PRO A 329 9.93 -35.27 10.77
CA PRO A 329 9.73 -36.55 10.11
C PRO A 329 9.07 -37.61 11.00
N LEU A 330 9.55 -37.81 12.23
CA LEU A 330 8.99 -38.78 13.17
C LEU A 330 7.53 -38.44 13.56
N MET A 331 7.26 -37.16 13.79
CA MET A 331 5.91 -36.66 14.13
C MET A 331 4.92 -36.93 12.99
N LEU A 332 5.30 -36.59 11.75
CA LEU A 332 4.48 -36.84 10.58
C LEU A 332 4.27 -38.32 10.33
N GLU A 333 5.31 -39.15 10.47
CA GLU A 333 5.18 -40.61 10.35
C GLU A 333 4.18 -41.18 11.36
N SER A 334 4.23 -40.69 12.60
CA SER A 334 3.35 -41.14 13.69
C SER A 334 1.88 -40.81 13.42
N LEU A 335 1.59 -39.61 12.91
CA LEU A 335 0.23 -39.22 12.51
C LEU A 335 -0.24 -40.00 11.26
N GLN A 336 0.63 -40.13 10.26
CA GLN A 336 0.30 -40.75 8.98
C GLN A 336 0.07 -42.26 9.07
N LYS A 337 0.58 -42.95 10.10
CA LYS A 337 0.30 -44.37 10.38
C LYS A 337 -1.20 -44.70 10.46
N SER A 338 -2.02 -43.70 10.81
CA SER A 338 -3.48 -43.86 10.87
C SER A 338 -4.15 -43.88 9.49
N PHE A 339 -3.43 -43.60 8.40
CA PHE A 339 -3.95 -43.47 7.04
C PHE A 339 -3.25 -44.42 6.05
N PRO A 340 -3.83 -44.72 4.87
CA PRO A 340 -5.17 -44.35 4.41
C PRO A 340 -6.27 -45.34 4.86
N GLY A 341 -5.89 -46.46 5.47
CA GLY A 341 -6.81 -47.51 5.89
C GLY A 341 -7.72 -47.11 7.06
N PRO A 342 -8.69 -47.96 7.43
CA PRO A 342 -9.44 -47.77 8.66
C PRO A 342 -8.50 -47.82 9.87
N PRO A 343 -8.72 -46.99 10.90
CA PRO A 343 -7.84 -46.92 12.06
C PRO A 343 -7.84 -48.22 12.86
N ALA A 344 -6.64 -48.70 13.21
CA ALA A 344 -6.43 -49.98 13.89
C ALA A 344 -6.75 -49.94 15.39
N ASP A 345 -6.68 -48.77 16.02
CA ASP A 345 -6.82 -48.54 17.45
C ASP A 345 -7.63 -47.27 17.77
N ASP A 346 -7.83 -46.99 19.06
CA ASP A 346 -8.55 -45.79 19.52
C ASP A 346 -7.79 -44.50 19.17
N VAL A 347 -6.46 -44.53 19.18
CA VAL A 347 -5.62 -43.38 18.82
C VAL A 347 -5.85 -42.99 17.36
N GLY A 348 -5.78 -43.96 16.44
CA GLY A 348 -6.04 -43.71 15.03
C GLY A 348 -7.49 -43.27 14.75
N ARG A 349 -8.46 -43.80 15.51
CA ARG A 349 -9.86 -43.33 15.43
C ARG A 349 -9.96 -41.85 15.83
N GLY A 350 -9.29 -41.47 16.91
CA GLY A 350 -9.17 -40.09 17.35
C GLY A 350 -8.57 -39.18 16.28
N VAL A 351 -7.49 -39.62 15.61
CA VAL A 351 -6.86 -38.85 14.52
C VAL A 351 -7.81 -38.63 13.34
N HIS A 352 -8.58 -39.65 12.93
CA HIS A 352 -9.56 -39.52 11.84
C HIS A 352 -10.70 -38.56 12.22
N GLU A 353 -11.17 -38.61 13.47
CA GLU A 353 -12.21 -37.72 13.98
C GLU A 353 -11.71 -36.27 14.07
N TRP A 354 -10.49 -36.08 14.55
CA TRP A 354 -9.84 -34.78 14.65
C TRP A 354 -9.62 -34.12 13.29
N LEU A 355 -8.89 -34.79 12.38
CA LEU A 355 -8.55 -34.22 11.07
C LEU A 355 -9.75 -34.21 10.09
N GLY A 356 -10.84 -34.91 10.42
CA GLY A 356 -12.06 -34.95 9.65
C GLY A 356 -13.14 -33.97 10.15
N PRO A 357 -14.20 -34.45 10.82
CA PRO A 357 -15.33 -33.61 11.22
C PRO A 357 -14.98 -32.50 12.21
N VAL A 358 -14.13 -32.76 13.21
CA VAL A 358 -13.76 -31.77 14.23
C VAL A 358 -13.05 -30.59 13.59
N ASN A 359 -11.99 -30.86 12.81
CA ASN A 359 -11.25 -29.81 12.11
C ASN A 359 -12.15 -29.01 11.15
N ARG A 360 -13.01 -29.67 10.35
CA ARG A 360 -13.91 -28.96 9.44
C ARG A 360 -14.86 -28.02 10.17
N ALA A 361 -15.42 -28.44 11.29
CA ALA A 361 -16.29 -27.60 12.10
C ALA A 361 -15.54 -26.39 12.67
N LEU A 362 -14.30 -26.62 13.12
CA LEU A 362 -13.42 -25.59 13.66
C LEU A 362 -13.03 -24.55 12.59
N VAL A 363 -12.58 -25.01 11.42
CA VAL A 363 -12.22 -24.13 10.28
C VAL A 363 -13.42 -23.33 9.78
N ALA A 364 -14.62 -23.93 9.72
CA ALA A 364 -15.83 -23.21 9.31
C ALA A 364 -16.23 -22.10 10.29
N ARG A 365 -16.05 -22.32 11.60
CA ARG A 365 -16.26 -21.27 12.62
C ARG A 365 -15.16 -20.20 12.55
N ALA A 366 -13.92 -20.60 12.35
CA ALA A 366 -12.79 -19.69 12.20
C ALA A 366 -12.92 -18.81 10.96
N LEU A 367 -13.41 -19.35 9.84
CA LEU A 367 -13.70 -18.59 8.63
C LEU A 367 -14.65 -17.44 8.91
N LYS A 368 -15.79 -17.73 9.55
CA LYS A 368 -16.77 -16.70 9.94
C LYS A 368 -16.18 -15.65 10.88
N ALA A 369 -15.32 -16.07 11.82
CA ALA A 369 -14.63 -15.15 12.72
C ALA A 369 -13.67 -14.23 11.95
N VAL A 370 -12.91 -14.77 10.99
CA VAL A 370 -12.01 -13.99 10.14
C VAL A 370 -12.78 -13.03 9.22
N GLU A 371 -13.83 -13.49 8.55
CA GLU A 371 -14.69 -12.65 7.70
C GLU A 371 -15.26 -11.46 8.48
N ALA A 372 -15.76 -11.70 9.70
CA ALA A 372 -16.32 -10.67 10.57
C ALA A 372 -15.27 -9.79 11.27
N GLY A 373 -13.99 -10.17 11.24
CA GLY A 373 -12.93 -9.54 12.05
C GLY A 373 -13.15 -9.73 13.56
N ASP A 374 -13.75 -10.85 13.97
CA ASP A 374 -14.02 -11.20 15.36
C ASP A 374 -12.79 -11.85 16.01
N ALA A 375 -11.92 -10.99 16.55
CA ALA A 375 -10.68 -11.41 17.21
C ALA A 375 -10.93 -12.26 18.48
N GLU A 376 -12.02 -12.01 19.21
CA GLU A 376 -12.33 -12.74 20.44
C GLU A 376 -12.75 -14.18 20.14
N LEU A 377 -13.66 -14.35 19.19
CA LEU A 377 -14.05 -15.68 18.74
C LEU A 377 -12.86 -16.42 18.13
N LEU A 378 -12.05 -15.76 17.31
CA LEU A 378 -10.86 -16.39 16.71
C LEU A 378 -9.88 -16.88 17.79
N GLY A 379 -9.59 -16.07 18.81
CA GLY A 379 -8.73 -16.44 19.93
C GLY A 379 -9.28 -17.62 20.73
N THR A 380 -10.59 -17.60 21.02
CA THR A 380 -11.29 -18.71 21.69
C THR A 380 -11.17 -20.01 20.90
N LEU A 381 -11.35 -19.95 19.58
CA LEU A 381 -11.19 -21.08 18.68
C LEU A 381 -9.74 -21.59 18.64
N MET A 382 -8.73 -20.71 18.74
CA MET A 382 -7.33 -21.16 18.83
C MET A 382 -7.11 -21.98 20.10
N THR A 383 -7.64 -21.56 21.23
CA THR A 383 -7.57 -22.34 22.48
C THR A 383 -8.32 -23.67 22.37
N GLU A 384 -9.45 -23.71 21.67
CA GLU A 384 -10.16 -24.97 21.33
C GLU A 384 -9.27 -25.89 20.49
N ALA A 385 -8.64 -25.35 19.43
CA ALA A 385 -7.73 -26.08 18.56
C ALA A 385 -6.55 -26.71 19.32
N ALA A 386 -5.98 -25.98 20.28
CA ALA A 386 -4.88 -26.47 21.11
C ALA A 386 -5.34 -27.67 21.96
N ARG A 387 -6.52 -27.59 22.58
CA ARG A 387 -7.09 -28.70 23.36
C ARG A 387 -7.42 -29.92 22.50
N ASP A 388 -7.93 -29.71 21.29
CA ASP A 388 -8.18 -30.79 20.35
C ASP A 388 -6.88 -31.49 19.93
N PHE A 389 -5.81 -30.72 19.70
CA PHE A 389 -4.49 -31.28 19.42
C PHE A 389 -3.99 -32.15 20.60
N ASP A 390 -4.10 -31.67 21.84
CA ASP A 390 -3.68 -32.41 23.02
C ASP A 390 -4.50 -33.71 23.21
N LYS A 391 -5.80 -33.65 22.90
CA LYS A 391 -6.70 -34.80 23.02
C LYS A 391 -6.44 -35.86 21.96
N TYR A 392 -6.28 -35.46 20.71
CA TYR A 392 -6.29 -36.39 19.57
C TYR A 392 -4.90 -36.59 18.94
N GLY A 393 -4.09 -35.54 18.86
CA GLY A 393 -2.77 -35.56 18.24
C GLY A 393 -1.68 -36.06 19.18
N ALA A 394 -1.62 -35.52 20.40
CA ALA A 394 -0.53 -35.83 21.34
C ALA A 394 -0.30 -37.32 21.64
N PRO A 395 -1.36 -38.16 21.80
CA PRO A 395 -1.19 -39.59 22.04
C PRO A 395 -0.44 -40.35 20.93
N THR A 396 -0.35 -39.79 19.71
CA THR A 396 0.31 -40.47 18.58
C THR A 396 1.83 -40.45 18.67
N CYS A 397 2.42 -39.45 19.35
CA CYS A 397 3.86 -39.33 19.55
C CYS A 397 4.16 -38.52 20.83
N PRO A 398 3.90 -39.06 22.04
CA PRO A 398 4.03 -38.31 23.29
C PRO A 398 5.40 -37.64 23.46
N ALA A 399 6.47 -38.34 23.08
CA ALA A 399 7.84 -37.84 23.15
C ALA A 399 8.11 -36.53 22.36
N GLN A 400 7.27 -36.19 21.39
CA GLN A 400 7.37 -34.95 20.59
C GLN A 400 6.19 -34.00 20.81
N PHE A 401 5.01 -34.51 21.16
CA PHE A 401 3.78 -33.73 21.23
C PHE A 401 3.38 -33.25 22.62
N ASP A 402 3.98 -33.76 23.71
CA ASP A 402 3.70 -33.29 25.07
C ASP A 402 4.08 -31.80 25.30
N ALA A 403 4.96 -31.26 24.44
CA ALA A 403 5.26 -29.83 24.25
C ALA A 403 5.21 -28.93 25.52
N PRO A 404 5.98 -29.25 26.58
CA PRO A 404 5.90 -28.53 27.86
C PRO A 404 6.20 -27.03 27.73
N THR A 405 7.07 -26.63 26.81
CA THR A 405 7.39 -25.20 26.62
C THR A 405 6.24 -24.46 25.97
N LEU A 406 5.61 -25.07 24.95
CA LEU A 406 4.38 -24.54 24.34
C LEU A 406 3.30 -24.29 25.39
N HIS A 407 2.98 -25.29 26.21
CA HIS A 407 1.94 -25.17 27.23
C HIS A 407 2.29 -24.12 28.29
N ARG A 408 3.56 -24.03 28.70
CA ARG A 408 4.03 -23.00 29.62
C ARG A 408 3.81 -21.59 29.06
N VAL A 409 4.10 -21.38 27.77
CA VAL A 409 3.93 -20.08 27.12
C VAL A 409 2.44 -19.76 26.91
N LEU A 410 1.65 -20.72 26.44
CA LEU A 410 0.21 -20.55 26.26
C LEU A 410 -0.55 -20.31 27.57
N ALA A 411 -0.03 -20.79 28.71
CA ALA A 411 -0.62 -20.62 30.04
C ALA A 411 0.02 -19.46 30.84
N TYR A 412 0.93 -18.68 30.26
CA TYR A 412 1.62 -17.61 30.99
C TYR A 412 0.65 -16.50 31.36
N GLU A 413 0.45 -16.29 32.66
CA GLU A 413 -0.62 -15.44 33.22
C GLU A 413 -0.59 -13.98 32.69
N PRO A 414 0.57 -13.31 32.59
CA PRO A 414 0.64 -11.95 32.03
C PRO A 414 0.15 -11.84 30.58
N LEU A 415 0.15 -12.93 29.80
CA LEU A 415 -0.37 -12.94 28.43
C LEU A 415 -1.87 -13.18 28.36
N GLN A 416 -2.49 -13.81 29.38
CA GLN A 416 -3.92 -14.10 29.39
C GLN A 416 -4.77 -12.82 29.42
N THR A 417 -4.28 -11.77 30.08
CA THR A 417 -4.96 -10.48 30.15
C THR A 417 -4.83 -9.66 28.86
N LEU A 418 -3.87 -9.99 28.01
CA LEU A 418 -3.52 -9.24 26.79
C LEU A 418 -4.00 -9.92 25.51
N THR A 419 -4.32 -11.22 25.59
CA THR A 419 -4.70 -12.06 24.46
C THR A 419 -6.10 -12.64 24.66
N TRP A 420 -6.76 -12.99 23.56
CA TRP A 420 -8.03 -13.73 23.56
C TRP A 420 -7.82 -15.25 23.58
N GLY A 421 -6.65 -15.72 23.15
CA GLY A 421 -6.27 -17.13 23.12
C GLY A 421 -5.10 -17.37 22.17
N GLY A 422 -4.64 -18.61 22.10
CA GLY A 422 -3.49 -18.99 21.29
C GLY A 422 -3.36 -20.51 21.10
N LYS A 423 -2.50 -20.90 20.15
CA LYS A 423 -2.23 -22.30 19.79
C LYS A 423 -0.82 -22.50 19.22
N GLY A 424 -0.37 -23.75 19.18
CA GLY A 424 0.80 -24.14 18.39
C GLY A 424 0.59 -23.90 16.88
N VAL A 425 1.69 -23.82 16.14
CA VAL A 425 1.69 -23.61 14.68
C VAL A 425 2.45 -24.75 13.97
N GLY A 426 1.88 -25.23 12.87
CA GLY A 426 2.53 -26.18 11.97
C GLY A 426 2.37 -27.63 12.45
N CYS A 427 3.43 -28.44 12.41
CA CYS A 427 3.36 -29.87 12.74
C CYS A 427 2.96 -30.19 14.20
N GLY A 428 2.68 -29.18 15.03
CA GLY A 428 2.48 -29.32 16.47
C GLY A 428 3.78 -29.54 17.24
N GLY A 429 3.64 -29.96 18.49
CA GLY A 429 4.74 -30.18 19.43
C GLY A 429 5.46 -28.89 19.80
N GLU A 430 6.76 -29.01 20.05
CA GLU A 430 7.63 -27.85 20.23
C GLU A 430 7.90 -27.12 18.88
N GLY A 431 8.15 -25.81 18.93
CA GLY A 431 8.39 -25.01 17.72
C GLY A 431 7.91 -23.57 17.86
N SER A 432 6.79 -23.22 17.25
CA SER A 432 6.24 -21.87 17.29
C SER A 432 4.78 -21.90 17.73
N CYS A 433 4.34 -20.82 18.36
CA CYS A 433 2.95 -20.61 18.72
C CYS A 433 2.46 -19.25 18.25
N GLN A 434 1.15 -19.09 18.25
CA GLN A 434 0.48 -17.85 17.88
C GLN A 434 -0.57 -17.48 18.92
N PHE A 435 -0.80 -16.17 19.08
CA PHE A 435 -1.85 -15.60 19.91
C PHE A 435 -2.67 -14.58 19.13
N VAL A 436 -3.92 -14.38 19.55
CA VAL A 436 -4.74 -13.24 19.12
C VAL A 436 -4.72 -12.17 20.20
N ALA A 437 -4.23 -10.97 19.89
CA ALA A 437 -4.17 -9.85 20.82
C ALA A 437 -5.52 -9.14 20.93
N ARG A 438 -5.80 -8.56 22.11
CA ARG A 438 -7.06 -7.83 22.36
C ARG A 438 -7.12 -6.45 21.71
N SER A 439 -5.97 -5.83 21.51
CA SER A 439 -5.79 -4.50 20.91
C SER A 439 -4.33 -4.31 20.51
N GLU A 440 -4.00 -3.23 19.79
CA GLU A 440 -2.62 -2.92 19.42
C GLU A 440 -1.74 -2.67 20.66
N ALA A 441 -2.26 -1.91 21.62
CA ALA A 441 -1.56 -1.68 22.90
C ALA A 441 -1.32 -3.00 23.66
N ALA A 442 -2.30 -3.92 23.64
CA ALA A 442 -2.16 -5.22 24.26
C ALA A 442 -1.14 -6.10 23.50
N ARG A 443 -1.13 -6.04 22.17
CA ARG A 443 -0.14 -6.72 21.31
C ARG A 443 1.27 -6.25 21.66
N ASP A 444 1.48 -4.93 21.70
CA ASP A 444 2.80 -4.34 21.96
C ASP A 444 3.29 -4.63 23.38
N ALA A 445 2.38 -4.65 24.37
CA ALA A 445 2.69 -5.08 25.72
C ALA A 445 3.07 -6.57 25.78
N ALA A 446 2.30 -7.42 25.10
CA ALA A 446 2.55 -8.86 25.05
C ALA A 446 3.90 -9.18 24.38
N LEU A 447 4.24 -8.50 23.27
CA LEU A 447 5.55 -8.63 22.61
C LEU A 447 6.70 -8.30 23.57
N LYS A 448 6.57 -7.21 24.37
CA LYS A 448 7.59 -6.85 25.37
C LYS A 448 7.72 -7.89 26.47
N ILE A 449 6.59 -8.41 26.97
CA ILE A 449 6.57 -9.47 27.99
C ILE A 449 7.24 -10.75 27.45
N ILE A 450 6.89 -11.17 26.24
CA ILE A 450 7.48 -12.37 25.62
C ILE A 450 8.99 -12.20 25.43
N ALA A 451 9.43 -11.03 24.95
CA ALA A 451 10.85 -10.76 24.73
C ALA A 451 11.64 -10.65 26.05
N ASN A 452 11.11 -9.95 27.06
CA ASN A 452 11.84 -9.63 28.28
C ASN A 452 11.71 -10.71 29.36
N ASP A 453 10.49 -11.19 29.60
CA ASP A 453 10.20 -12.08 30.72
C ASP A 453 10.43 -13.54 30.33
N LEU A 454 10.09 -13.91 29.09
CA LEU A 454 10.27 -15.28 28.58
C LEU A 454 11.57 -15.46 27.79
N GLY A 455 12.22 -14.37 27.37
CA GLY A 455 13.45 -14.41 26.57
C GLY A 455 13.25 -15.02 25.17
N LEU A 456 12.02 -14.99 24.66
CA LEU A 456 11.65 -15.64 23.39
C LEU A 456 11.56 -14.62 22.26
N TRP A 457 11.90 -15.07 21.05
CA TRP A 457 11.68 -14.26 19.87
C TRP A 457 10.19 -14.19 19.55
N CYS A 458 9.69 -13.00 19.20
CA CYS A 458 8.31 -12.80 18.79
C CYS A 458 8.16 -11.66 17.78
N CYS A 459 7.05 -11.68 17.03
CA CYS A 459 6.66 -10.60 16.14
C CYS A 459 5.13 -10.47 16.04
N GLY A 460 4.65 -9.27 15.68
CA GLY A 460 3.25 -9.06 15.35
C GLY A 460 2.95 -9.36 13.87
N ILE A 461 1.82 -10.00 13.59
CA ILE A 461 1.29 -10.24 12.24
C ILE A 461 -0.19 -9.87 12.21
N ASP A 462 -0.64 -9.17 11.17
CA ASP A 462 -2.01 -8.68 11.09
C ASP A 462 -2.81 -9.45 10.02
N VAL A 463 -3.95 -10.03 10.39
CA VAL A 463 -4.92 -10.71 9.49
C VAL A 463 -5.85 -9.66 8.91
N GLY A 464 -6.08 -9.69 7.59
CA GLY A 464 -6.89 -8.66 6.93
C GLY A 464 -6.18 -7.32 6.78
N GLY A 465 -4.94 -7.24 7.25
CA GLY A 465 -4.02 -6.17 6.92
C GLY A 465 -3.34 -6.47 5.58
N SER A 466 -4.01 -6.21 4.45
CA SER A 466 -3.33 -5.24 3.59
C SER A 466 -3.31 -4.01 4.49
N ARG A 467 -2.18 -3.74 5.18
CA ARG A 467 -2.14 -2.67 6.16
C ARG A 467 -2.81 -1.50 5.49
N GLY A 468 -3.97 -1.09 6.04
CA GLY A 468 -4.60 0.13 5.60
C GLY A 468 -3.51 1.19 5.59
N VAL A 469 -3.64 2.16 4.71
CA VAL A 469 -2.69 3.25 4.71
C VAL A 469 -2.83 3.96 6.05
N ARG A 470 -1.87 3.78 6.96
CA ARG A 470 -1.93 4.28 8.36
C ARG A 470 -1.05 5.50 8.57
N ARG A 471 -0.19 5.78 7.60
CA ARG A 471 0.76 6.88 7.64
C ARG A 471 0.48 7.83 6.50
N ALA A 472 0.53 9.12 6.81
CA ALA A 472 0.46 10.16 5.82
C ALA A 472 1.74 11.00 5.78
N ILE A 473 2.07 11.54 4.61
CA ILE A 473 3.12 12.53 4.41
C ILE A 473 2.47 13.80 3.88
N ILE A 474 2.80 14.94 4.50
CA ILE A 474 2.39 16.28 4.05
C ILE A 474 3.64 17.09 3.73
N PRO A 475 3.98 17.28 2.45
CA PRO A 475 5.01 18.22 2.05
C PRO A 475 4.55 19.65 2.32
N ALA A 476 5.28 20.35 3.19
CA ALA A 476 4.97 21.68 3.69
C ALA A 476 6.21 22.60 3.69
N ALA A 477 7.26 22.19 2.97
CA ALA A 477 8.58 22.80 2.92
C ALA A 477 8.82 23.63 1.64
N GLY A 478 7.82 23.75 0.76
CA GLY A 478 7.94 24.38 -0.55
C GLY A 478 8.10 25.91 -0.49
N TYR A 479 8.86 26.46 -1.43
CA TYR A 479 8.98 27.90 -1.65
C TYR A 479 8.01 28.35 -2.75
N HIS A 480 6.87 28.92 -2.38
CA HIS A 480 5.89 29.45 -3.33
C HIS A 480 6.30 30.85 -3.80
N GLY A 481 7.23 30.91 -4.75
CA GLY A 481 7.75 32.18 -5.29
C GLY A 481 6.68 33.09 -5.92
N ALA A 482 5.61 32.51 -6.49
CA ALA A 482 4.47 33.24 -7.04
C ALA A 482 3.69 34.05 -5.99
N LEU A 483 3.89 33.76 -4.70
CA LEU A 483 3.22 34.39 -3.56
C LEU A 483 4.19 35.17 -2.68
N PHE A 484 5.41 35.41 -3.15
CA PHE A 484 6.36 36.28 -2.46
C PHE A 484 5.82 37.73 -2.40
N PRO A 485 5.94 38.44 -1.26
CA PRO A 485 6.70 38.09 -0.06
C PRO A 485 5.91 37.33 1.02
N ALA A 486 4.61 37.10 0.85
CA ALA A 486 3.78 36.46 1.89
C ALA A 486 4.27 35.05 2.24
N SER A 487 4.62 34.25 1.23
CA SER A 487 5.16 32.89 1.40
C SER A 487 6.53 32.85 2.09
N HIS A 488 7.28 33.96 2.11
CA HIS A 488 8.54 34.06 2.83
C HIS A 488 8.34 34.34 4.33
N VAL A 489 7.24 34.99 4.70
CA VAL A 489 6.93 35.33 6.10
C VAL A 489 6.23 34.18 6.81
N THR A 490 5.33 33.49 6.12
CA THR A 490 4.58 32.36 6.68
C THR A 490 4.37 31.31 5.60
N PRO A 491 4.73 30.03 5.86
CA PRO A 491 4.45 28.94 4.94
C PRO A 491 2.95 28.83 4.61
N SER A 492 2.61 28.54 3.36
CA SER A 492 1.20 28.47 2.93
C SER A 492 0.34 27.45 3.69
N PRO A 493 0.84 26.29 4.15
CA PRO A 493 0.05 25.38 4.98
C PRO A 493 -0.37 25.99 6.33
N LEU A 494 0.34 27.03 6.82
CA LEU A 494 0.02 27.72 8.06
C LEU A 494 -0.89 28.92 7.86
N TRP A 495 -1.32 29.21 6.64
CA TRP A 495 -2.19 30.35 6.39
C TRP A 495 -3.57 30.19 7.02
N PRO A 496 -4.16 31.28 7.53
CA PRO A 496 -5.44 31.25 8.20
C PRO A 496 -6.57 31.01 7.21
N VAL A 497 -7.47 30.09 7.55
CA VAL A 497 -8.67 29.75 6.78
C VAL A 497 -9.85 29.65 7.73
N LEU A 498 -10.98 30.21 7.32
CA LEU A 498 -12.24 30.08 8.06
C LEU A 498 -12.80 28.67 7.88
N ASP A 499 -12.89 27.92 8.96
CA ASP A 499 -13.64 26.67 9.00
C ASP A 499 -15.11 26.99 9.24
N VAL A 500 -15.92 26.82 8.21
CA VAL A 500 -17.37 27.09 8.26
C VAL A 500 -18.11 26.17 9.23
N SER A 501 -17.54 25.01 9.58
CA SER A 501 -18.22 24.03 10.43
C SER A 501 -18.32 24.47 11.89
N ASP A 502 -17.33 25.23 12.39
CA ASP A 502 -17.33 25.75 13.76
C ASP A 502 -17.18 27.28 13.87
N GLY A 503 -16.85 27.94 12.75
CA GLY A 503 -16.66 29.37 12.62
C GLY A 503 -15.30 29.87 13.12
N LEU A 504 -14.34 28.97 13.36
CA LEU A 504 -12.99 29.34 13.79
C LEU A 504 -12.06 29.54 12.59
N VAL A 505 -11.12 30.47 12.74
CA VAL A 505 -10.02 30.64 11.79
C VAL A 505 -8.85 29.77 12.25
N LYS A 506 -8.44 28.83 11.39
CA LYS A 506 -7.42 27.82 11.71
C LYS A 506 -6.33 27.83 10.63
N PRO A 507 -5.09 27.42 10.95
CA PRO A 507 -4.11 27.11 9.92
C PRO A 507 -4.67 26.02 8.99
N ALA A 508 -4.55 26.20 7.67
CA ALA A 508 -5.04 25.24 6.67
C ALA A 508 -4.58 23.80 6.96
N LEU A 509 -3.32 23.64 7.37
CA LEU A 509 -2.72 22.38 7.79
C LEU A 509 -3.55 21.64 8.85
N MET A 510 -4.15 22.35 9.81
CA MET A 510 -4.91 21.72 10.89
C MET A 510 -6.23 21.11 10.38
N LEU A 511 -6.82 21.66 9.31
CA LEU A 511 -7.98 21.07 8.65
C LEU A 511 -7.59 19.78 7.96
N THR A 512 -6.46 19.79 7.24
CA THR A 512 -5.90 18.59 6.60
C THR A 512 -5.55 17.52 7.64
N ILE A 513 -4.87 17.87 8.74
CA ILE A 513 -4.55 16.91 9.82
C ILE A 513 -5.83 16.35 10.45
N ALA A 514 -6.85 17.18 10.69
CA ALA A 514 -8.11 16.72 11.24
C ALA A 514 -8.80 15.72 10.30
N GLU A 515 -8.83 15.97 8.98
CA GLU A 515 -9.34 15.01 8.01
C GLU A 515 -8.56 13.68 8.07
N LEU A 516 -7.23 13.76 8.09
CA LEU A 516 -6.38 12.58 8.05
C LEU A 516 -6.48 11.72 9.31
N VAL A 517 -6.45 12.34 10.49
CA VAL A 517 -6.47 11.61 11.76
C VAL A 517 -7.90 11.16 12.10
N ASP A 518 -8.88 12.06 12.05
CA ASP A 518 -10.21 11.77 12.59
C ASP A 518 -11.13 11.05 11.59
N ARG A 519 -10.94 11.28 10.28
CA ARG A 519 -11.78 10.64 9.24
C ARG A 519 -11.04 9.53 8.52
N ALA A 520 -9.80 9.77 8.10
CA ALA A 520 -9.03 8.79 7.32
C ALA A 520 -8.31 7.74 8.18
N GLY A 521 -8.29 7.91 9.50
CA GLY A 521 -7.70 6.94 10.43
C GLY A 521 -6.18 6.87 10.39
N MET A 522 -5.50 7.97 10.03
CA MET A 522 -4.04 8.03 10.04
C MET A 522 -3.52 8.04 11.48
N GLU A 523 -2.70 7.05 11.81
CA GLU A 523 -2.02 6.94 13.11
C GLU A 523 -0.90 7.97 13.22
N GLN A 524 -0.17 8.19 12.13
CA GLN A 524 1.01 9.05 12.06
C GLN A 524 0.98 9.95 10.82
N VAL A 525 1.24 11.24 11.01
CA VAL A 525 1.29 12.23 9.93
C VAL A 525 2.67 12.90 9.93
N TYR A 526 3.47 12.66 8.89
CA TYR A 526 4.79 13.24 8.71
C TYR A 526 4.69 14.54 7.93
N VAL A 527 4.91 15.68 8.59
CA VAL A 527 4.88 17.00 7.95
C VAL A 527 6.31 17.41 7.64
N VAL A 528 6.63 17.50 6.36
CA VAL A 528 7.98 17.86 5.88
C VAL A 528 8.06 19.37 5.79
N ILE A 529 8.95 20.00 6.58
CA ILE A 529 9.04 21.45 6.76
C ILE A 529 10.47 21.94 6.54
N GLN A 530 10.65 23.26 6.42
CA GLN A 530 11.97 23.87 6.50
C GLN A 530 12.43 24.00 7.96
N ARG A 531 13.73 23.88 8.20
CA ARG A 531 14.32 23.99 9.55
C ARG A 531 13.98 25.32 10.23
N GLY A 532 13.90 26.41 9.47
CA GLY A 532 13.54 27.73 10.00
C GLY A 532 12.11 27.83 10.53
N ASP A 533 11.20 26.97 10.07
CA ASP A 533 9.78 27.07 10.38
C ASP A 533 9.32 26.21 11.55
N VAL A 534 10.21 25.39 12.13
CA VAL A 534 9.90 24.43 13.21
C VAL A 534 9.06 25.08 14.32
N ALA A 535 9.46 26.27 14.78
CA ALA A 535 8.76 26.98 15.85
C ALA A 535 7.31 27.39 15.47
N SER A 536 7.06 27.69 14.20
CA SER A 536 5.72 28.03 13.71
C SER A 536 4.81 26.81 13.68
N TYR A 537 5.32 25.67 13.22
CA TYR A 537 4.58 24.41 13.22
C TYR A 537 4.33 23.88 14.63
N GLU A 538 5.32 23.93 15.53
CA GLU A 538 5.16 23.52 16.94
C GLU A 538 4.09 24.35 17.68
N ARG A 539 3.96 25.65 17.34
CA ARG A 539 2.85 26.48 17.85
C ARG A 539 1.50 26.08 17.25
N ALA A 540 1.43 25.88 15.93
CA ALA A 540 0.19 25.46 15.26
C ALA A 540 -0.34 24.12 15.80
N LEU A 541 0.57 23.20 16.14
CA LEU A 541 0.27 21.89 16.73
C LEU A 541 0.01 21.93 18.25
N MET A 542 -0.02 23.11 18.87
CA MET A 542 -0.26 23.30 20.31
C MET A 542 0.73 22.53 21.21
N ARG A 543 1.96 22.35 20.74
CA ARG A 543 3.06 21.73 21.50
C ARG A 543 3.86 22.73 22.31
N THR A 544 3.80 24.00 21.92
CA THR A 544 4.21 25.11 22.77
C THR A 544 3.04 25.47 23.70
N PRO A 545 3.22 25.44 25.03
CA PRO A 545 2.17 25.83 25.97
C PRO A 545 1.69 27.26 25.71
N LEU A 546 0.38 27.49 25.83
CA LEU A 546 -0.16 28.84 25.88
C LEU A 546 0.23 29.49 27.21
N ASP A 547 0.50 30.79 27.19
CA ASP A 547 0.60 31.56 28.43
C ASP A 547 -0.75 31.52 29.16
N ALA A 548 -0.75 31.27 30.47
CA ALA A 548 -1.96 31.16 31.27
C ALA A 548 -2.88 32.40 31.15
N SER A 549 -2.29 33.60 30.98
CA SER A 549 -3.03 34.84 30.76
C SER A 549 -3.80 34.85 29.43
N ASN A 550 -3.28 34.19 28.40
CA ASN A 550 -3.91 34.10 27.08
C ASN A 550 -4.95 32.98 27.06
N GLU A 551 -4.69 31.87 27.75
CA GLU A 551 -5.63 30.74 27.85
C GLU A 551 -6.97 31.15 28.50
N HIS A 552 -6.92 31.95 29.57
CA HIS A 552 -8.13 32.47 30.22
C HIS A 552 -8.95 33.46 29.37
N GLN A 553 -8.34 34.04 28.33
CA GLN A 553 -9.01 34.97 27.42
C GLN A 553 -9.62 34.28 26.19
N LEU A 554 -9.42 32.97 26.03
CA LEU A 554 -9.95 32.24 24.89
C LEU A 554 -11.48 32.19 24.93
N PRO A 555 -12.17 32.52 23.82
CA PRO A 555 -13.58 32.23 23.68
C PRO A 555 -13.87 30.74 23.90
N PRO A 556 -15.04 30.34 24.44
CA PRO A 556 -15.34 28.93 24.75
C PRO A 556 -15.09 27.96 23.59
N LYS A 557 -15.44 28.34 22.36
CA LYS A 557 -15.17 27.54 21.15
C LYS A 557 -13.68 27.33 20.89
N ALA A 558 -12.87 28.39 21.05
CA ALA A 558 -11.43 28.33 20.85
C ALA A 558 -10.74 27.51 21.95
N ALA A 559 -11.20 27.63 23.20
CA ALA A 559 -10.72 26.83 24.32
C ALA A 559 -11.01 25.32 24.10
N ALA A 560 -12.21 24.98 23.61
CA ALA A 560 -12.54 23.61 23.24
C ALA A 560 -11.66 23.09 22.10
N TYR A 561 -11.43 23.91 21.08
CA TYR A 561 -10.56 23.55 19.96
C TYR A 561 -9.09 23.36 20.36
N ALA A 562 -8.58 24.11 21.36
CA ALA A 562 -7.20 23.97 21.83
C ALA A 562 -6.86 22.53 22.27
N ALA A 563 -7.81 21.85 22.95
CA ALA A 563 -7.66 20.45 23.31
C ALA A 563 -7.64 19.52 22.08
N THR A 564 -8.50 19.78 21.09
CA THR A 564 -8.50 19.06 19.81
C THR A 564 -7.20 19.24 19.06
N ALA A 565 -6.70 20.47 18.92
CA ALA A 565 -5.45 20.76 18.23
C ALA A 565 -4.25 20.07 18.91
N LYS A 566 -4.21 20.05 20.25
CA LYS A 566 -3.19 19.32 21.01
C LYS A 566 -3.26 17.80 20.77
N ARG A 567 -4.46 17.21 20.73
CA ARG A 567 -4.66 15.78 20.41
C ARG A 567 -4.18 15.47 19.00
N LEU A 568 -4.62 16.25 18.01
CA LEU A 568 -4.18 16.11 16.61
C LEU A 568 -2.66 16.26 16.48
N GLY A 569 -2.08 17.24 17.19
CA GLY A 569 -0.64 17.44 17.27
C GLY A 569 0.13 16.25 17.87
N GLY A 570 -0.51 15.38 18.64
CA GLY A 570 0.07 14.13 19.13
C GLY A 570 0.39 13.11 18.04
N HIS A 571 -0.28 13.18 16.89
CA HIS A 571 -0.09 12.26 15.75
C HIS A 571 0.94 12.75 14.73
N VAL A 572 1.43 13.99 14.88
CA VAL A 572 2.25 14.65 13.85
C VAL A 572 3.74 14.45 14.12
N HIS A 573 4.54 14.22 13.08
CA HIS A 573 5.99 14.17 13.16
C HIS A 573 6.57 15.21 12.20
N LEU A 574 7.36 16.16 12.72
CA LEU A 574 8.00 17.17 11.89
C LEU A 574 9.31 16.60 11.31
N VAL A 575 9.46 16.70 10.00
CA VAL A 575 10.65 16.25 9.26
C VAL A 575 11.28 17.45 8.58
N CYS A 576 12.55 17.73 8.87
CA CYS A 576 13.25 18.85 8.25
C CYS A 576 13.78 18.48 6.86
N GLN A 577 13.42 19.29 5.87
CA GLN A 577 14.08 19.33 4.57
C GLN A 577 15.15 20.44 4.61
N GLU A 578 16.43 20.07 4.46
CA GLU A 578 17.55 21.03 4.55
C GLU A 578 17.65 21.95 3.32
N THR A 579 17.31 21.45 2.13
CA THR A 579 17.34 22.20 0.87
C THR A 579 16.01 22.10 0.13
N GLN A 580 15.50 23.24 -0.35
CA GLN A 580 14.23 23.35 -1.09
C GLN A 580 14.34 22.87 -2.55
N ASP A 581 14.80 21.63 -2.75
CA ASP A 581 15.08 21.09 -4.08
C ASP A 581 13.86 20.52 -4.82
N GLY A 582 12.65 20.67 -4.28
CA GLY A 582 11.40 20.28 -4.93
C GLY A 582 10.54 19.28 -4.15
N LEU A 583 9.34 19.01 -4.67
CA LEU A 583 8.36 18.12 -4.05
C LEU A 583 8.86 16.68 -3.92
N GLY A 584 9.51 16.15 -4.96
CA GLY A 584 10.08 14.80 -4.93
C GLY A 584 11.16 14.66 -3.86
N HIS A 585 11.99 15.68 -3.68
CA HIS A 585 12.98 15.73 -2.59
C HIS A 585 12.30 15.78 -1.21
N ALA A 586 11.24 16.59 -1.06
CA ALA A 586 10.51 16.69 0.20
C ALA A 586 9.91 15.35 0.61
N VAL A 587 9.29 14.62 -0.32
CA VAL A 587 8.79 13.26 -0.08
C VAL A 587 9.94 12.33 0.33
N LEU A 588 11.08 12.36 -0.38
CA LEU A 588 12.23 11.53 -0.05
C LEU A 588 12.78 11.79 1.36
N CYS A 589 12.79 13.03 1.85
CA CYS A 589 13.24 13.35 3.22
C CYS A 589 12.46 12.60 4.31
N ALA A 590 11.20 12.22 4.04
CA ALA A 590 10.38 11.46 4.98
C ALA A 590 10.62 9.94 4.97
N ARG A 591 11.38 9.40 3.99
CA ARG A 591 11.64 7.95 3.83
C ARG A 591 12.04 7.28 5.14
N ASP A 592 13.09 7.79 5.78
CA ASP A 592 13.69 7.17 6.96
C ASP A 592 12.77 7.28 8.20
N PHE A 593 11.83 8.22 8.20
CA PHE A 593 10.89 8.41 9.29
C PHE A 593 9.69 7.47 9.17
N VAL A 594 9.17 7.31 7.95
CA VAL A 594 8.16 6.30 7.63
C VAL A 594 8.70 4.88 7.87
N ALA A 595 10.01 4.67 7.63
CA ALA A 595 10.72 3.40 7.79
C ALA A 595 10.97 2.99 9.26
N ARG A 596 11.48 3.92 10.09
CA ARG A 596 11.91 3.63 11.48
C ARG A 596 10.76 3.24 12.42
N HIS A 597 9.53 3.58 12.07
CA HIS A 597 8.35 3.24 12.87
C HIS A 597 7.60 2.00 12.32
N SER A 598 8.05 1.42 11.20
CA SER A 598 7.51 0.15 10.66
C SER A 598 8.20 -1.09 11.21
N SER A 599 9.39 -0.99 11.80
CA SER A 599 10.09 -2.13 12.39
C SER A 599 9.91 -2.15 13.91
N ALA A 600 9.57 -3.33 14.44
CA ALA A 600 9.74 -3.60 15.86
C ALA A 600 11.19 -3.26 16.25
N ALA A 601 11.34 -2.57 17.38
CA ALA A 601 12.59 -1.96 17.84
C ALA A 601 13.83 -2.88 17.67
N GLY A 602 14.85 -2.43 16.93
CA GLY A 602 16.21 -2.98 17.00
C GLY A 602 16.87 -3.47 15.70
N GLY A 603 16.23 -3.41 14.54
CA GLY A 603 16.85 -3.77 13.25
C GLY A 603 17.48 -2.59 12.48
N PRO A 604 18.38 -2.83 11.51
CA PRO A 604 18.88 -1.79 10.61
C PRO A 604 17.71 -1.10 9.86
N PRO A 605 17.85 0.18 9.46
CA PRO A 605 16.80 0.91 8.76
C PRO A 605 16.45 0.19 7.46
N THR A 606 15.28 -0.43 7.43
CA THR A 606 14.68 -1.10 6.28
C THR A 606 13.72 -0.12 5.61
N VAL A 607 13.66 -0.13 4.28
CA VAL A 607 12.63 0.62 3.51
C VAL A 607 11.25 0.21 4.07
N PRO A 608 10.29 1.13 4.28
CA PRO A 608 8.99 0.75 4.82
C PRO A 608 8.33 -0.25 3.86
N ASP A 609 7.79 -1.36 4.36
CA ASP A 609 7.08 -2.34 3.52
C ASP A 609 5.58 -1.98 3.31
N GLU A 610 5.10 -0.84 3.84
CA GLU A 610 3.68 -0.45 3.77
C GLU A 610 3.41 0.82 2.93
N PRO A 611 2.33 0.85 2.13
CA PRO A 611 1.93 2.04 1.40
C PRO A 611 1.60 3.19 2.35
N PHE A 612 1.78 4.43 1.86
CA PHE A 612 1.51 5.65 2.63
C PHE A 612 0.66 6.63 1.83
N LEU A 613 -0.07 7.49 2.54
CA LEU A 613 -0.92 8.52 1.95
C LEU A 613 -0.10 9.81 1.80
N LEU A 614 0.19 10.24 0.58
CA LEU A 614 0.74 11.55 0.32
C LEU A 614 -0.40 12.55 0.12
N VAL A 615 -0.38 13.66 0.84
CA VAL A 615 -1.33 14.77 0.70
C VAL A 615 -0.57 16.07 0.55
N LEU A 616 -0.89 16.88 -0.47
CA LEU A 616 -0.22 18.16 -0.66
C LEU A 616 -0.62 19.16 0.42
N GLY A 617 0.36 19.79 1.07
CA GLY A 617 0.12 20.70 2.20
C GLY A 617 -0.40 22.08 1.81
N ASP A 618 -0.30 22.45 0.54
CA ASP A 618 -0.76 23.71 -0.03
C ASP A 618 -2.15 23.60 -0.68
N HIS A 619 -2.87 22.54 -0.37
CA HIS A 619 -4.24 22.31 -0.83
C HIS A 619 -5.20 22.12 0.34
N LEU A 620 -6.47 22.50 0.11
CA LEU A 620 -7.60 22.11 0.95
C LEU A 620 -8.57 21.27 0.15
N TYR A 621 -9.31 20.42 0.88
CA TYR A 621 -10.18 19.43 0.28
C TYR A 621 -11.55 19.49 0.92
N THR A 622 -12.57 19.38 0.09
CA THR A 622 -13.97 19.30 0.53
C THR A 622 -14.63 18.18 -0.24
N ALA A 623 -15.28 17.25 0.46
CA ALA A 623 -16.07 16.21 -0.16
C ALA A 623 -17.51 16.72 -0.40
N ARG A 624 -18.18 16.20 -1.44
CA ARG A 624 -19.61 16.46 -1.67
C ARG A 624 -20.53 15.49 -0.91
N GLY A 625 -19.98 14.37 -0.44
CA GLY A 625 -20.70 13.33 0.30
C GLY A 625 -20.20 13.14 1.74
N GLU A 626 -20.67 12.07 2.39
CA GLU A 626 -20.31 11.75 3.78
C GLU A 626 -18.84 11.35 3.95
N LEU A 627 -18.28 10.65 2.95
CA LEU A 627 -16.89 10.20 2.96
C LEU A 627 -15.97 11.33 2.50
N SER A 628 -14.94 11.60 3.30
CA SER A 628 -13.90 12.56 2.96
C SER A 628 -13.15 12.16 1.69
N CYS A 629 -12.49 13.11 1.03
CA CYS A 629 -11.71 12.84 -0.18
C CYS A 629 -10.62 11.78 0.08
N ALA A 630 -9.97 11.85 1.24
CA ALA A 630 -9.00 10.84 1.67
C ALA A 630 -9.67 9.46 1.85
N GLN A 631 -10.82 9.38 2.53
CA GLN A 631 -11.54 8.11 2.72
C GLN A 631 -11.96 7.47 1.40
N GLN A 632 -12.40 8.28 0.42
CA GLN A 632 -12.75 7.79 -0.93
C GLN A 632 -11.54 7.14 -1.62
N LEU A 633 -10.38 7.79 -1.57
CA LEU A 633 -9.15 7.26 -2.15
C LEU A 633 -8.69 5.97 -1.45
N LEU A 634 -8.74 5.95 -0.11
CA LEU A 634 -8.31 4.81 0.69
C LEU A 634 -9.16 3.57 0.47
N ALA A 635 -10.47 3.73 0.43
CA ALA A 635 -11.38 2.62 0.15
C ALA A 635 -11.24 2.11 -1.28
N ALA A 636 -11.05 2.99 -2.28
CA ALA A 636 -10.76 2.56 -3.65
C ALA A 636 -9.41 1.83 -3.78
N HIS A 637 -8.40 2.23 -2.98
CA HIS A 637 -7.14 1.50 -2.90
C HIS A 637 -7.30 0.13 -2.22
N ALA A 638 -8.13 0.02 -1.18
CA ALA A 638 -8.37 -1.24 -0.48
C ALA A 638 -8.95 -2.34 -1.39
N GLU A 639 -9.66 -1.99 -2.47
CA GLU A 639 -10.12 -2.93 -3.49
C GLU A 639 -8.98 -3.48 -4.37
N SER A 640 -7.82 -2.83 -4.40
CA SER A 640 -6.64 -3.27 -5.15
C SER A 640 -5.34 -2.86 -4.46
N PRO A 641 -5.03 -3.43 -3.27
CA PRO A 641 -3.92 -2.97 -2.43
C PRO A 641 -2.53 -3.16 -3.06
N ALA A 642 -2.44 -4.04 -4.06
CA ALA A 642 -1.21 -4.29 -4.81
C ALA A 642 -0.81 -3.12 -5.74
N LYS A 643 -1.72 -2.19 -6.03
CA LYS A 643 -1.49 -1.02 -6.90
C LYS A 643 -1.56 0.26 -6.07
N GLY A 644 -0.74 1.26 -6.41
CA GLY A 644 -0.94 2.61 -5.86
C GLY A 644 -2.20 3.27 -6.43
N ALA A 645 -2.65 4.34 -5.80
CA ALA A 645 -3.82 5.10 -6.22
C ALA A 645 -3.52 6.61 -6.25
N VAL A 646 -4.05 7.30 -7.24
CA VAL A 646 -3.91 8.75 -7.41
C VAL A 646 -5.32 9.32 -7.49
N ALA A 647 -5.68 10.20 -6.55
CA ALA A 647 -6.92 10.95 -6.66
C ALA A 647 -6.81 11.91 -7.86
N VAL A 648 -7.85 11.97 -8.68
CA VAL A 648 -7.95 12.85 -9.85
C VAL A 648 -9.30 13.56 -9.89
N ALA A 649 -9.35 14.68 -10.61
CA ALA A 649 -10.57 15.42 -10.87
C ALA A 649 -10.61 15.91 -12.31
N TYR A 650 -11.82 16.17 -12.81
CA TYR A 650 -12.02 16.74 -14.13
C TYR A 650 -11.65 18.22 -14.16
N SER A 651 -10.83 18.59 -15.14
CA SER A 651 -10.40 19.97 -15.40
C SER A 651 -10.53 20.30 -16.88
N THR A 652 -10.52 21.59 -17.20
CA THR A 652 -10.36 22.04 -18.58
C THR A 652 -8.88 21.95 -19.02
N PRO A 653 -8.58 21.87 -20.32
CA PRO A 653 -7.20 21.90 -20.81
C PRO A 653 -6.41 23.14 -20.37
N ASP A 654 -7.08 24.29 -20.21
CA ASP A 654 -6.44 25.53 -19.75
C ASP A 654 -6.02 25.44 -18.28
N GLU A 655 -6.86 24.82 -17.43
CA GLU A 655 -6.56 24.57 -16.01
C GLU A 655 -5.41 23.55 -15.83
N ALA A 656 -5.23 22.64 -16.78
CA ALA A 656 -4.25 21.55 -16.71
C ALA A 656 -2.79 22.03 -16.58
N SER A 657 -2.46 23.24 -17.02
CA SER A 657 -1.12 23.84 -16.91
C SER A 657 -0.62 24.03 -15.48
N HIS A 658 -1.51 23.94 -14.49
CA HIS A 658 -1.18 24.08 -13.07
C HIS A 658 -0.92 22.73 -12.38
N PHE A 659 -1.31 21.62 -13.00
CA PHE A 659 -1.36 20.30 -12.37
C PHE A 659 -0.72 19.20 -13.22
N GLY A 660 -0.44 18.04 -12.61
CA GLY A 660 -0.17 16.83 -13.38
C GLY A 660 -1.44 16.36 -14.10
N VAL A 661 -1.34 15.92 -15.35
CA VAL A 661 -2.43 15.31 -16.11
C VAL A 661 -2.16 13.83 -16.29
N VAL A 662 -3.19 13.00 -16.18
CA VAL A 662 -3.08 11.54 -16.34
C VAL A 662 -3.90 11.03 -17.52
N ALA A 663 -3.37 10.00 -18.17
CA ALA A 663 -4.05 9.22 -19.21
C ALA A 663 -3.97 7.73 -18.89
N GLY A 664 -4.85 6.94 -19.50
CA GLY A 664 -5.06 5.56 -19.08
C GLY A 664 -6.24 4.88 -19.76
N SER A 665 -6.57 3.69 -19.28
CA SER A 665 -7.72 2.92 -19.74
C SER A 665 -8.60 2.47 -18.56
N VAL A 666 -9.91 2.59 -18.73
CA VAL A 666 -10.88 2.10 -17.74
C VAL A 666 -10.71 0.59 -17.55
N GLU A 667 -10.76 0.13 -16.30
CA GLU A 667 -10.69 -1.31 -15.99
C GLU A 667 -12.05 -1.97 -16.29
N GLU A 668 -12.09 -3.14 -16.94
CA GLU A 668 -13.33 -3.83 -17.39
C GLU A 668 -14.29 -4.30 -16.28
N THR A 669 -14.05 -3.92 -15.03
CA THR A 669 -14.99 -4.18 -13.93
C THR A 669 -15.72 -2.89 -13.57
N PRO A 670 -16.79 -2.51 -14.29
CA PRO A 670 -17.62 -1.41 -13.83
C PRO A 670 -18.26 -1.82 -12.51
N LEU A 671 -18.05 -1.02 -11.46
CA LEU A 671 -18.92 -1.03 -10.29
C LEU A 671 -20.36 -0.87 -10.81
N LYS A 672 -21.19 -1.91 -10.64
CA LYS A 672 -22.59 -1.91 -11.14
C LYS A 672 -23.31 -0.68 -10.61
N ARG A 673 -23.76 0.20 -11.52
CA ARG A 673 -24.78 1.22 -11.25
C ARG A 673 -26.03 0.51 -10.72
N ALA A 674 -26.40 0.73 -9.46
CA ALA A 674 -27.79 0.54 -9.04
C ALA A 674 -28.59 1.69 -9.65
N SER A 675 -29.50 1.37 -10.58
CA SER A 675 -30.24 2.36 -11.37
C SER A 675 -31.62 2.71 -10.79
N SER A 676 -31.98 2.21 -9.61
CA SER A 676 -33.26 2.53 -8.98
C SER A 676 -33.23 2.44 -7.45
N ALA A 677 -34.11 3.22 -6.80
CA ALA A 677 -34.31 3.19 -5.35
C ALA A 677 -34.87 1.84 -4.84
N ASP A 678 -35.54 1.07 -5.71
CA ASP A 678 -36.12 -0.23 -5.37
C ASP A 678 -35.08 -1.37 -5.36
N ASP A 679 -33.96 -1.22 -6.07
CA ASP A 679 -32.83 -2.16 -6.03
C ASP A 679 -31.98 -2.00 -4.75
N LEU A 680 -32.00 -0.80 -4.14
CA LEU A 680 -31.27 -0.47 -2.91
C LEU A 680 -31.90 -1.10 -1.65
N ALA A 681 -33.19 -1.44 -1.69
CA ALA A 681 -33.91 -2.01 -0.54
C ALA A 681 -33.74 -3.54 -0.40
N LYS A 682 -33.17 -4.23 -1.40
CA LYS A 682 -33.04 -5.70 -1.43
C LYS A 682 -31.63 -6.23 -1.19
N LEU A 683 -30.65 -5.35 -0.97
CA LEU A 683 -29.25 -5.71 -0.73
C LEU A 683 -28.89 -5.50 0.75
N ASP A 684 -28.36 -6.55 1.37
CA ASP A 684 -28.08 -6.62 2.81
C ASP A 684 -27.05 -5.58 3.28
N THR A 685 -27.25 -5.15 4.52
CA THR A 685 -26.57 -4.12 5.33
C THR A 685 -25.03 -4.22 5.51
N ALA A 686 -24.33 -5.22 4.96
CA ALA A 686 -22.86 -5.19 4.85
C ALA A 686 -22.37 -4.66 3.49
N SER A 687 -23.22 -4.64 2.46
CA SER A 687 -22.86 -4.26 1.07
C SER A 687 -23.04 -2.77 0.77
N GLN A 688 -23.45 -1.95 1.75
CA GLN A 688 -23.88 -0.55 1.57
C GLN A 688 -22.76 0.49 1.46
N ARG A 689 -21.48 0.12 1.29
CA ARG A 689 -20.38 1.09 1.09
C ARG A 689 -19.50 0.80 -0.12
N LYS A 690 -20.08 0.41 -1.25
CA LYS A 690 -19.35 0.53 -2.53
C LYS A 690 -19.27 2.01 -2.89
N ILE A 691 -18.09 2.60 -2.73
CA ILE A 691 -17.82 3.96 -3.17
C ILE A 691 -17.88 3.95 -4.69
N ASN A 692 -18.90 4.59 -5.27
CA ASN A 692 -19.11 4.60 -6.71
C ASN A 692 -18.27 5.69 -7.38
N VAL A 693 -16.95 5.65 -7.18
CA VAL A 693 -15.98 6.54 -7.85
C VAL A 693 -15.36 5.82 -9.04
N PRO A 694 -15.37 6.42 -10.24
CA PRO A 694 -14.71 5.83 -11.40
C PRO A 694 -13.22 5.59 -11.16
N ALA A 695 -12.74 4.40 -11.49
CA ALA A 695 -11.34 4.00 -11.40
C ALA A 695 -10.81 3.53 -12.76
N PHE A 696 -9.53 3.80 -13.04
CA PHE A 696 -8.86 3.42 -14.29
C PHE A 696 -7.37 3.14 -14.05
N ALA A 697 -6.76 2.34 -14.91
CA ALA A 697 -5.32 2.12 -14.87
C ALA A 697 -4.61 3.32 -15.52
N ILE A 698 -3.68 3.95 -14.80
CA ILE A 698 -2.85 5.04 -15.32
C ILE A 698 -1.75 4.42 -16.19
N SER A 699 -1.64 4.88 -17.43
CA SER A 699 -0.56 4.51 -18.35
C SER A 699 0.44 5.64 -18.57
N GLN A 700 0.01 6.89 -18.38
CA GLN A 700 0.84 8.06 -18.63
C GLN A 700 0.50 9.19 -17.67
N MET A 701 1.54 9.87 -17.19
CA MET A 701 1.45 11.07 -16.35
C MET A 701 2.36 12.15 -16.92
N VAL A 702 1.83 13.35 -17.06
CA VAL A 702 2.56 14.51 -17.59
C VAL A 702 2.49 15.66 -16.59
N GLU A 703 3.65 16.24 -16.25
CA GLU A 703 3.75 17.34 -15.29
C GLU A 703 3.45 18.67 -15.97
N LYS A 704 2.33 19.31 -15.59
CA LYS A 704 1.97 20.66 -16.01
C LYS A 704 2.09 20.87 -17.53
N PRO A 705 1.40 20.05 -18.33
CA PRO A 705 1.40 20.19 -19.79
C PRO A 705 0.77 21.53 -20.20
N ASP A 706 1.09 22.01 -21.40
CA ASP A 706 0.28 23.08 -22.00
C ASP A 706 -1.10 22.56 -22.43
N ALA A 707 -2.02 23.47 -22.77
CA ALA A 707 -3.40 23.09 -23.10
C ALA A 707 -3.50 22.15 -24.32
N ALA A 708 -2.58 22.27 -25.29
CA ALA A 708 -2.57 21.42 -26.48
C ALA A 708 -2.08 20.00 -26.16
N GLU A 709 -1.03 19.89 -25.36
CA GLU A 709 -0.53 18.61 -24.85
C GLU A 709 -1.58 17.94 -23.93
N ALA A 710 -2.22 18.72 -23.05
CA ALA A 710 -3.27 18.23 -22.16
C ALA A 710 -4.46 17.65 -22.93
N ALA A 711 -4.93 18.33 -23.98
CA ALA A 711 -6.05 17.86 -24.81
C ALA A 711 -5.76 16.52 -25.51
N GLY A 712 -4.49 16.15 -25.71
CA GLY A 712 -4.07 14.85 -26.23
C GLY A 712 -4.10 13.71 -25.21
N LEU A 713 -4.26 14.01 -23.92
CA LEU A 713 -4.26 13.04 -22.82
C LEU A 713 -5.70 12.68 -22.44
N ALA A 714 -6.13 11.47 -22.82
CA ALA A 714 -7.50 11.01 -22.60
C ALA A 714 -7.55 9.71 -21.79
N VAL A 715 -8.67 9.52 -21.11
CA VAL A 715 -9.09 8.23 -20.54
C VAL A 715 -10.40 7.84 -21.22
N PRO A 716 -10.36 7.07 -22.32
CA PRO A 716 -11.56 6.71 -23.07
C PRO A 716 -12.60 6.05 -22.17
N GLY A 717 -13.84 6.55 -22.20
CA GLY A 717 -14.94 6.06 -21.36
C GLY A 717 -15.18 6.86 -20.07
N LEU A 718 -14.31 7.82 -19.73
CA LEU A 718 -14.54 8.77 -18.64
C LEU A 718 -14.74 10.19 -19.19
N SER A 719 -15.83 10.84 -18.78
CA SER A 719 -16.13 12.24 -19.11
C SER A 719 -17.13 12.78 -18.07
N ASP A 720 -17.05 14.07 -17.78
CA ASP A 720 -18.03 14.80 -16.97
C ASP A 720 -19.08 15.55 -17.82
N GLY A 721 -19.12 15.27 -19.13
CA GLY A 721 -20.02 15.93 -20.09
C GLY A 721 -19.49 17.24 -20.66
N ARG A 722 -18.36 17.78 -20.18
CA ARG A 722 -17.68 18.91 -20.83
C ARG A 722 -16.85 18.38 -22.02
N PRO A 723 -16.89 19.06 -23.19
CA PRO A 723 -16.00 18.72 -24.29
C PRO A 723 -14.54 18.95 -23.85
N ASP A 724 -13.65 18.06 -24.27
CA ASP A 724 -12.19 18.15 -24.05
C ASP A 724 -11.77 18.14 -22.56
N SER A 725 -12.61 17.63 -21.65
CA SER A 725 -12.26 17.47 -20.24
C SER A 725 -11.06 16.54 -20.07
N VAL A 726 -10.09 16.95 -19.26
CA VAL A 726 -8.91 16.14 -18.90
C VAL A 726 -8.94 15.78 -17.42
N LEU A 727 -8.19 14.75 -17.03
CA LEU A 727 -8.08 14.34 -15.63
C LEU A 727 -6.78 14.85 -15.03
N THR A 728 -6.90 15.79 -14.09
CA THR A 728 -5.77 16.35 -13.36
C THR A 728 -5.63 15.72 -11.99
N VAL A 729 -4.40 15.63 -11.51
CA VAL A 729 -4.09 15.11 -10.19
C VAL A 729 -4.72 15.98 -9.09
N PHE A 730 -5.44 15.36 -8.16
CA PHE A 730 -6.18 16.01 -7.09
C PHE A 730 -5.30 16.46 -5.91
N GLY A 731 -4.07 15.93 -5.80
CA GLY A 731 -3.15 16.24 -4.70
C GLY A 731 -3.19 15.24 -3.54
N MET A 732 -3.91 14.12 -3.69
CA MET A 732 -3.86 12.97 -2.78
C MET A 732 -3.41 11.71 -3.52
N TYR A 733 -2.53 10.93 -2.89
CA TYR A 733 -1.96 9.73 -3.49
C TYR A 733 -1.77 8.65 -2.43
N VAL A 734 -2.16 7.43 -2.72
CA VAL A 734 -1.69 6.25 -2.00
C VAL A 734 -0.51 5.68 -2.77
N LEU A 735 0.70 5.81 -2.21
CA LEU A 735 1.93 5.46 -2.91
C LEU A 735 2.55 4.19 -2.35
N PRO A 736 3.07 3.31 -3.22
CA PRO A 736 3.90 2.19 -2.78
C PRO A 736 5.24 2.73 -2.26
N PRO A 737 5.88 2.06 -1.28
CA PRO A 737 7.17 2.47 -0.74
C PRO A 737 8.27 2.66 -1.79
N ARG A 738 8.20 1.88 -2.87
CA ARG A 738 9.16 1.91 -3.98
C ARG A 738 9.31 3.29 -4.63
N VAL A 739 8.33 4.19 -4.47
CA VAL A 739 8.47 5.57 -4.90
C VAL A 739 9.71 6.25 -4.31
N PHE A 740 10.12 5.87 -3.09
CA PHE A 740 11.32 6.40 -2.45
C PHE A 740 12.59 5.99 -3.19
N ASP A 741 12.68 4.76 -3.69
CA ASP A 741 13.84 4.30 -4.46
C ASP A 741 13.97 5.09 -5.76
N TYR A 742 12.84 5.33 -6.42
CA TYR A 742 12.80 6.16 -7.61
C TYR A 742 13.23 7.59 -7.35
N LEU A 743 12.75 8.20 -6.27
CA LEU A 743 13.15 9.55 -5.87
C LEU A 743 14.63 9.61 -5.48
N ASP A 744 15.12 8.62 -4.74
CA ASP A 744 16.53 8.51 -4.34
C ASP A 744 17.45 8.37 -5.57
N ASP A 745 17.05 7.55 -6.55
CA ASP A 745 17.73 7.43 -7.82
C ASP A 745 17.77 8.76 -8.59
N ASP A 746 16.67 9.52 -8.61
CA ASP A 746 16.62 10.83 -9.28
C ASP A 746 17.53 11.83 -8.58
N VAL A 747 17.56 11.86 -7.25
CA VAL A 747 18.45 12.73 -6.46
C VAL A 747 19.92 12.36 -6.68
N ARG A 748 20.28 11.06 -6.57
CA ARG A 748 21.66 10.59 -6.77
C ARG A 748 22.19 10.86 -8.18
N ALA A 749 21.32 10.72 -9.18
CA ALA A 749 21.68 10.99 -10.57
C ALA A 749 21.46 12.46 -10.97
N ASN A 750 21.05 13.33 -10.05
CA ASN A 750 20.70 14.73 -10.28
C ASN A 750 19.71 14.96 -11.45
N ARG A 751 18.71 14.07 -11.59
CA ARG A 751 17.66 14.18 -12.60
C ARG A 751 16.57 15.14 -12.14
N ARG A 752 16.64 16.37 -12.62
CA ARG A 752 15.70 17.45 -12.28
C ARG A 752 14.72 17.72 -13.43
N GLN A 753 13.46 17.92 -13.09
CA GLN A 753 12.40 18.38 -13.98
C GLN A 753 12.20 19.87 -13.75
N ARG A 754 12.37 20.69 -14.78
CA ARG A 754 12.26 22.16 -14.68
C ARG A 754 13.10 22.76 -13.54
N GLY A 755 14.29 22.20 -13.28
CA GLY A 755 15.23 22.67 -12.25
C GLY A 755 15.04 22.10 -10.84
N VAL A 756 13.99 21.30 -10.59
CA VAL A 756 13.69 20.70 -9.28
C VAL A 756 13.56 19.18 -9.36
N PHE A 757 13.70 18.48 -8.24
CA PHE A 757 13.33 17.07 -8.13
C PHE A 757 11.80 16.95 -8.08
N GLY A 758 11.22 16.54 -9.20
CA GLY A 758 9.77 16.35 -9.36
C GLY A 758 9.29 15.02 -8.80
N LEU A 759 8.00 14.93 -8.52
CA LEU A 759 7.35 13.68 -8.11
C LEU A 759 6.90 12.85 -9.34
N THR A 760 6.54 13.51 -10.43
CA THR A 760 5.86 12.90 -11.58
C THR A 760 6.70 11.85 -12.32
N SER A 761 8.04 12.00 -12.39
CA SER A 761 8.92 10.92 -12.91
C SER A 761 8.86 9.65 -12.07
N ALA A 762 8.82 9.79 -10.76
CA ALA A 762 8.73 8.65 -9.85
C ALA A 762 7.36 7.98 -9.95
N LEU A 763 6.28 8.78 -10.05
CA LEU A 763 4.93 8.25 -10.24
C LEU A 763 4.77 7.51 -11.57
N GLN A 764 5.32 8.02 -12.67
CA GLN A 764 5.32 7.29 -13.95
C GLN A 764 6.03 5.93 -13.80
N ARG A 765 7.17 5.88 -13.12
CA ARG A 765 7.88 4.61 -12.86
C ARG A 765 7.09 3.66 -11.96
N CYS A 766 6.35 4.18 -10.97
CA CYS A 766 5.39 3.38 -10.20
C CYS A 766 4.26 2.84 -11.10
N ALA A 767 3.73 3.65 -12.02
CA ALA A 767 2.70 3.20 -12.96
C ALA A 767 3.20 2.06 -13.86
N ASP A 768 4.42 2.18 -14.38
CA ASP A 768 5.04 1.18 -15.25
C ASP A 768 5.44 -0.12 -14.51
N GLY A 769 5.79 -0.01 -13.22
CA GLY A 769 6.32 -1.10 -12.41
C GLY A 769 5.28 -1.77 -11.51
N ASP A 770 4.77 -1.04 -10.53
CA ASP A 770 3.88 -1.53 -9.47
C ASP A 770 2.40 -1.40 -9.87
N GLY A 771 2.10 -0.55 -10.86
CA GLY A 771 0.76 -0.17 -11.27
C GLY A 771 0.20 0.97 -10.43
N LEU A 772 -0.33 1.99 -11.09
CA LEU A 772 -1.08 3.09 -10.46
C LEU A 772 -2.51 3.14 -11.03
N ARG A 773 -3.48 3.38 -10.16
CA ARG A 773 -4.87 3.63 -10.54
C ARG A 773 -5.20 5.11 -10.36
N GLY A 774 -5.95 5.68 -11.29
CA GLY A 774 -6.57 6.99 -11.13
C GLY A 774 -7.97 6.81 -10.56
N ILE A 775 -8.29 7.53 -9.48
CA ILE A 775 -9.57 7.49 -8.79
C ILE A 775 -10.22 8.87 -8.91
N VAL A 776 -11.37 8.95 -9.59
CA VAL A 776 -12.10 10.22 -9.75
C VAL A 776 -12.84 10.52 -8.45
N VAL A 777 -12.29 11.41 -7.63
CA VAL A 777 -12.83 11.72 -6.30
C VAL A 777 -14.04 12.65 -6.42
N ASP A 778 -15.08 12.37 -5.65
CA ASP A 778 -16.25 13.25 -5.52
C ASP A 778 -16.00 14.32 -4.47
N GLY A 779 -15.30 15.38 -4.91
CA GLY A 779 -14.92 16.49 -4.07
C GLY A 779 -14.32 17.65 -4.85
N THR A 780 -14.05 18.74 -4.14
CA THR A 780 -13.41 19.94 -4.67
C THR A 780 -12.06 20.11 -3.97
N ARG A 781 -11.00 20.31 -4.74
CA ARG A 781 -9.71 20.81 -4.22
C ARG A 781 -9.65 22.31 -4.34
N PHE A 782 -8.98 22.94 -3.39
CA PHE A 782 -8.67 24.36 -3.38
C PHE A 782 -7.16 24.52 -3.27
N ASP A 783 -6.58 25.36 -4.11
CA ASP A 783 -5.14 25.51 -4.29
C ASP A 783 -4.67 26.86 -3.73
N PHE A 784 -3.51 26.86 -3.08
CA PHE A 784 -2.79 28.04 -2.60
C PHE A 784 -1.48 28.29 -3.37
N GLY A 785 -1.34 27.78 -4.59
CA GLY A 785 -0.10 27.85 -5.38
C GLY A 785 0.20 29.20 -6.02
N ASP A 786 -0.83 29.99 -6.33
CA ASP A 786 -0.73 31.32 -6.92
C ASP A 786 -1.76 32.31 -6.36
N ALA A 787 -1.63 33.60 -6.71
CA ALA A 787 -2.45 34.67 -6.16
C ALA A 787 -3.94 34.57 -6.54
N THR A 788 -4.25 34.11 -7.75
CA THR A 788 -5.63 33.95 -8.22
C THR A 788 -6.28 32.74 -7.55
N ALA A 789 -5.56 31.62 -7.49
CA ALA A 789 -5.98 30.42 -6.77
C ALA A 789 -6.20 30.72 -5.29
N PHE A 790 -5.27 31.44 -4.64
CA PHE A 790 -5.40 31.86 -3.24
C PHE A 790 -6.67 32.69 -3.01
N ALA A 791 -6.93 33.71 -3.83
CA ALA A 791 -8.12 34.55 -3.71
C ALA A 791 -9.42 33.75 -3.93
N HIS A 792 -9.42 32.84 -4.91
CA HIS A 792 -10.54 31.94 -5.15
C HIS A 792 -10.80 31.01 -3.97
N THR A 793 -9.75 30.39 -3.43
CA THR A 793 -9.83 29.49 -2.27
C THR A 793 -10.41 30.21 -1.05
N TRP A 794 -9.91 31.40 -0.72
CA TRP A 794 -10.42 32.18 0.40
C TRP A 794 -11.90 32.54 0.25
N SER A 795 -12.32 32.86 -0.97
CA SER A 795 -13.72 33.19 -1.29
C SER A 795 -14.62 31.96 -1.23
N LYS A 796 -14.22 30.85 -1.86
CA LYS A 796 -15.10 29.68 -2.07
C LYS A 796 -15.09 28.65 -0.95
N PHE A 797 -13.97 28.44 -0.30
CA PHE A 797 -13.92 27.50 0.84
C PHE A 797 -14.77 28.00 2.01
N SER A 798 -14.85 29.32 2.20
CA SER A 798 -15.59 29.95 3.29
C SER A 798 -17.10 30.07 3.07
N GLU A 799 -17.61 29.79 1.86
CA GLU A 799 -19.06 29.79 1.57
C GLU A 799 -19.75 28.51 2.09
N GLY A 800 -19.00 27.45 2.40
CA GLY A 800 -19.54 26.11 2.63
C GLY A 800 -20.02 25.50 1.31
N VAL A 801 -19.63 24.24 1.03
CA VAL A 801 -20.05 23.53 -0.19
C VAL A 801 -21.46 22.99 -0.03
#